data_AF-A0A086B0P3-F1
#
_entry.id   AF-A0A086B0P3-F1
#
_cell.length_a   1.000
_cell.length_b   1.000
_cell.length_c   1.000
_cell.angle_alpha   90.00
_cell.angle_beta   90.00
_cell.angle_gamma   90.00
#
_symmetry.space_group_name_H-M   'P 1'
#
loop_
_entity.id
_entity.type
_entity.pdbx_description
1 polymer ?
#
loop_
_entity_poly.entity_id
_entity_poly.type
_entity_poly.pdbx_seq_one_letter_code
_entity_poly.pdbx_strand_id
1 'polypeptide(L)'
;MKKNILFLLIMCIVASCATKTKKPEQRSKFMKGFNTYYNTLFNAKDALNSEFTSRDKGHKDNFYAPYIPILTFEDQPLGSDLGQSAAFAENSMKMAEVNRPSSDRGLPGMPPGMPGAQGNTPGQPDDLQNKGATTLEIAEAKAQKAITKYSVIRSGEEKNKKIFDAYMILVQSRIYQNKSVQALDALNYVFTHMKDDKRLPLARIYQGVAYAKIKDYHRANETFAKLKGEDINKSYAKLMSIYYSEALLDAGKTEEAAVELDRAFELNSNRKLKSRIAYLRGQVSENLGQNDKARESFTQAYKYANDFEFEVKSQIAIAKTFNGKGDYNGAKNYLESISKKGTYVSRKNEFYYALGLMANKAGKKEEAQEFFKKSLFEKVSDPQVRGLTYYEIGKSYLEKNDYIGAGTYYDSALTVMTYEPSKILLKDQSEYIKKISKNYYLIKKNDSILSLAKMSDVQKTDFFTKYIAKLKAKEEKEERERIRAERSKGFDGGDYSATSIFANNTNSFADFGVTTKGFYFSNTGTISKGTSSFKQVWGERALADNWRYSKKMASIEDLKNDALGVTSAPNPRRYETTYYIEQIPTDQERLGQLKKDRDTASLGLGVMYQNYFTNTPLATKTLYDLVDVKPEEKVMLQALYEIFAMNYLKNPQASERAKQILLNDYPYTSYAEFARNPKNVSFVKSSEEVQNEYKKAYALYESEKFGESKDVIEQTIQKFPKDALIPKFHLLNAFNSGKTSGKEVMILQLEQIALNYAKTPEGIKAKEMLNYLKSELSFQATDNKGNALPQQPGTSQQPVQNQNNTIPQNPNNGMGLQPIQSLEPEKPENSQKQKLKKQKEQKEKIEKAPNDIPTMPK
;
A
#
# COMPACT_ATOMS: atom_id res chain seq x y z
N MET A 1 15.38 47.98 61.86
CA MET A 1 14.01 47.60 61.42
C MET A 1 13.00 48.75 61.44
N LYS A 2 12.92 49.58 62.50
CA LYS A 2 11.95 50.70 62.57
C LYS A 2 12.07 51.75 61.45
N LYS A 3 13.29 52.09 61.00
CA LYS A 3 13.50 53.03 59.87
C LYS A 3 13.01 52.49 58.51
N ASN A 4 13.14 51.19 58.27
CA ASN A 4 12.69 50.57 57.01
C ASN A 4 11.16 50.40 56.98
N ILE A 5 10.55 50.16 58.13
CA ILE A 5 9.08 50.15 58.28
C ILE A 5 8.52 51.55 58.04
N LEU A 6 9.16 52.60 58.58
CA LEU A 6 8.74 53.98 58.35
C LEU A 6 8.89 54.37 56.87
N PHE A 7 9.96 53.94 56.21
CA PHE A 7 10.16 54.18 54.78
C PHE A 7 9.14 53.46 53.90
N LEU A 8 8.77 52.23 54.25
CA LEU A 8 7.68 51.48 53.62
C LEU A 8 6.32 52.13 53.86
N LEU A 9 6.06 52.64 55.07
CA LEU A 9 4.83 53.36 55.40
C LEU A 9 4.72 54.67 54.64
N ILE A 10 5.82 55.43 54.54
CA ILE A 10 5.89 56.66 53.76
C ILE A 10 5.73 56.36 52.27
N MET A 11 6.36 55.31 51.73
CA MET A 11 6.14 54.85 50.35
C MET A 11 4.68 54.46 50.10
N CYS A 12 4.03 53.76 51.03
CA CYS A 12 2.60 53.42 50.93
C CYS A 12 1.69 54.64 50.97
N ILE A 13 2.01 55.66 51.79
CA ILE A 13 1.24 56.91 51.89
C ILE A 13 1.46 57.79 50.65
N VAL A 14 2.69 57.89 50.14
CA VAL A 14 2.98 58.63 48.90
C VAL A 14 2.37 57.92 47.70
N ALA A 15 2.37 56.58 47.65
CA ALA A 15 1.69 55.81 46.61
C ALA A 15 0.16 55.91 46.70
N SER A 16 -0.43 56.08 47.89
CA SER A 16 -1.88 56.27 48.03
C SER A 16 -2.32 57.68 47.61
N CYS A 17 -1.52 58.71 47.92
CA CYS A 17 -1.78 60.10 47.55
C CYS A 17 -1.42 60.45 46.09
N ALA A 18 -0.53 59.68 45.44
CA ALA A 18 -0.13 59.91 44.04
C ALA A 18 -1.07 59.25 43.00
N THR A 19 -2.14 58.58 43.43
CA THR A 19 -3.10 58.03 42.46
C THR A 19 -4.02 59.13 41.94
N LYS A 20 -3.69 59.70 40.77
CA LYS A 20 -4.73 60.27 39.89
C LYS A 20 -5.87 59.25 39.86
N THR A 21 -7.02 59.62 40.43
CA THR A 21 -8.19 58.76 40.52
C THR A 21 -8.61 58.39 39.10
N LYS A 22 -8.17 57.23 38.63
CA LYS A 22 -8.66 56.65 37.37
C LYS A 22 -10.17 56.72 37.41
N LYS A 23 -10.80 57.32 36.40
CA LYS A 23 -12.26 57.48 36.31
C LYS A 23 -12.94 56.14 36.69
N PRO A 24 -14.12 56.13 37.36
CA PRO A 24 -14.79 54.90 37.83
C PRO A 24 -14.84 53.78 36.77
N GLU A 25 -15.02 54.16 35.51
CA GLU A 25 -15.01 53.27 34.35
C GLU A 25 -13.68 52.52 34.14
N GLN A 26 -12.53 53.16 34.39
CA GLN A 26 -11.21 52.56 34.25
C GLN A 26 -10.89 51.58 35.39
N ARG A 27 -11.34 51.87 36.62
CA ARG A 27 -11.25 50.93 37.76
C ARG A 27 -12.11 49.69 37.54
N SER A 28 -13.35 49.87 37.05
CA SER A 28 -14.25 48.77 36.69
C SER A 28 -13.66 47.87 35.59
N LYS A 29 -13.08 48.45 34.52
CA LYS A 29 -12.39 47.69 33.46
C LYS A 29 -11.22 46.86 33.99
N PHE A 30 -10.39 47.42 34.88
CA PHE A 30 -9.27 46.70 35.48
C PHE A 30 -9.73 45.53 36.35
N MET A 31 -10.69 45.75 37.27
CA MET A 31 -11.20 44.70 38.15
C MET A 31 -11.92 43.59 37.38
N LYS A 32 -12.67 43.93 36.33
CA LYS A 32 -13.29 42.93 35.45
C LYS A 32 -12.25 42.11 34.70
N GLY A 33 -11.20 42.72 34.16
CA GLY A 33 -10.08 42.00 33.51
C GLY A 33 -9.35 41.07 34.48
N PHE A 34 -9.08 41.53 35.70
CA PHE A 34 -8.49 40.72 36.78
C PHE A 34 -9.36 39.52 37.13
N ASN A 35 -10.66 39.74 37.36
CA ASN A 35 -11.62 38.67 37.64
C ASN A 35 -11.80 37.69 36.46
N THR A 36 -11.73 38.17 35.22
CA THR A 36 -11.78 37.31 34.02
C THR A 36 -10.62 36.32 34.04
N TYR A 37 -9.42 36.84 34.30
CA TYR A 37 -8.19 36.06 34.30
C TYR A 37 -8.21 34.99 35.41
N TYR A 38 -8.27 35.42 36.66
CA TYR A 38 -8.05 34.53 37.80
C TYR A 38 -9.24 33.59 38.10
N ASN A 39 -10.47 33.94 37.72
CA ASN A 39 -11.63 33.08 38.02
C ASN A 39 -11.90 32.01 36.96
N THR A 40 -11.51 32.23 35.69
CA THR A 40 -11.95 31.36 34.58
C THR A 40 -10.89 31.14 33.51
N LEU A 41 -10.28 32.21 32.99
CA LEU A 41 -9.39 32.14 31.84
C LEU A 41 -8.06 31.44 32.15
N PHE A 42 -7.52 31.62 33.36
CA PHE A 42 -6.32 30.90 33.82
C PHE A 42 -6.50 29.38 33.72
N ASN A 43 -7.63 28.89 34.22
CA ASN A 43 -7.98 27.47 34.20
C ASN A 43 -8.26 26.93 32.78
N ALA A 44 -8.71 27.80 31.85
CA ALA A 44 -8.88 27.43 30.44
C ALA A 44 -7.52 27.27 29.75
N LYS A 45 -6.61 28.21 30.03
CA LYS A 45 -5.23 28.20 29.52
C LYS A 45 -4.44 27.00 30.03
N ASP A 46 -4.54 26.72 31.33
CA ASP A 46 -3.85 25.58 31.94
C ASP A 46 -4.33 24.24 31.34
N ALA A 47 -5.64 24.09 31.11
CA ALA A 47 -6.18 22.91 30.44
C ALA A 47 -5.63 22.79 29.00
N LEU A 48 -5.67 23.85 28.20
CA LEU A 48 -5.14 23.81 26.83
C LEU A 48 -3.64 23.48 26.80
N ASN A 49 -2.87 24.07 27.72
CA ASN A 49 -1.44 23.80 27.85
C ASN A 49 -1.16 22.36 28.27
N SER A 50 -1.92 21.84 29.24
CA SER A 50 -1.80 20.46 29.68
C SER A 50 -2.06 19.49 28.53
N GLU A 51 -3.08 19.76 27.71
CA GLU A 51 -3.31 18.99 26.48
C GLU A 51 -2.12 19.07 25.53
N PHE A 52 -1.62 20.28 25.23
CA PHE A 52 -0.50 20.44 24.31
C PHE A 52 0.76 19.74 24.80
N THR A 53 1.11 19.87 26.08
CA THR A 53 2.24 19.15 26.67
C THR A 53 2.02 17.64 26.65
N SER A 54 0.81 17.16 26.94
CA SER A 54 0.49 15.72 26.87
C SER A 54 0.64 15.19 25.45
N ARG A 55 0.16 15.93 24.46
CA ARG A 55 0.28 15.56 23.05
C ARG A 55 1.72 15.64 22.56
N ASP A 56 2.49 16.65 22.99
CA ASP A 56 3.89 16.78 22.64
C ASP A 56 4.73 15.62 23.19
N LYS A 57 4.52 15.23 24.46
CA LYS A 57 5.17 14.05 25.06
C LYS A 57 4.83 12.74 24.33
N GLY A 58 3.63 12.65 23.75
CA GLY A 58 3.21 11.50 22.94
C GLY A 58 3.56 11.61 21.46
N HIS A 59 4.02 12.78 21.00
CA HIS A 59 4.28 13.05 19.58
C HIS A 59 5.52 12.30 19.13
N LYS A 60 5.40 11.62 17.99
CA LYS A 60 6.52 11.00 17.30
C LYS A 60 6.46 11.44 15.85
N ASP A 61 7.55 12.01 15.36
CA ASP A 61 7.63 12.40 13.97
C ASP A 61 7.62 11.20 13.06
N ASN A 62 6.83 11.32 12.00
CA ASN A 62 6.83 10.37 10.91
C ASN A 62 7.68 10.92 9.78
N PHE A 63 8.98 10.62 9.81
CA PHE A 63 9.94 11.01 8.77
C PHE A 63 9.71 10.34 7.40
N TYR A 64 8.75 9.42 7.32
CA TYR A 64 8.34 8.73 6.09
C TYR A 64 7.12 9.37 5.43
N ALA A 65 6.42 10.25 6.15
CA ALA A 65 5.41 11.09 5.53
C ALA A 65 6.08 12.02 4.51
N PRO A 66 5.39 12.39 3.41
CA PRO A 66 5.90 13.33 2.42
C PRO A 66 6.39 14.64 3.03
N TYR A 67 5.69 15.11 4.08
CA TYR A 67 5.96 16.35 4.78
C TYR A 67 5.78 16.12 6.29
N ILE A 68 6.80 16.44 7.09
CA ILE A 68 6.64 16.52 8.55
C ILE A 68 5.87 17.80 8.92
N PRO A 69 5.04 17.79 9.97
CA PRO A 69 4.55 19.06 10.54
C PRO A 69 5.75 19.85 11.06
N ILE A 70 5.75 21.18 11.00
CA ILE A 70 6.81 22.02 11.60
C ILE A 70 6.54 22.24 13.08
N LEU A 71 5.31 22.63 13.43
CA LEU A 71 4.94 22.91 14.81
C LEU A 71 4.55 21.61 15.50
N THR A 72 5.20 21.32 16.63
CA THR A 72 4.63 20.38 17.59
C THR A 72 3.59 21.09 18.46
N PHE A 73 2.98 20.38 19.39
CA PHE A 73 1.93 20.96 20.23
C PHE A 73 2.47 22.02 21.19
N GLU A 74 3.68 21.87 21.73
CA GLU A 74 4.28 22.87 22.63
C GLU A 74 4.75 24.15 21.93
N ASP A 75 5.05 24.06 20.63
CA ASP A 75 5.55 25.19 19.83
C ASP A 75 4.43 26.16 19.39
N GLN A 76 3.18 25.87 19.75
CA GLN A 76 2.01 26.66 19.39
C GLN A 76 1.89 27.93 20.23
N PRO A 77 2.00 29.14 19.64
CA PRO A 77 1.98 30.37 20.41
C PRO A 77 0.60 30.62 21.03
N LEU A 78 0.60 30.78 22.35
CA LEU A 78 -0.51 31.31 23.12
C LEU A 78 -0.61 32.81 22.88
N GLY A 79 -1.82 33.32 22.70
CA GLY A 79 -2.07 34.74 22.43
C GLY A 79 -1.32 35.69 23.35
N SER A 80 -0.62 36.65 22.73
CA SER A 80 0.08 37.83 23.26
C SER A 80 0.60 37.81 24.70
N ASP A 81 1.92 37.85 24.81
CA ASP A 81 2.68 38.65 25.79
C ASP A 81 2.19 38.57 27.26
N LEU A 82 2.27 37.38 27.83
CA LEU A 82 2.38 37.17 29.28
C LEU A 82 3.24 35.92 29.50
N GLY A 83 4.54 36.16 29.59
CA GLY A 83 5.52 35.14 29.95
C GLY A 83 5.21 34.56 31.33
N GLN A 84 5.32 33.24 31.44
CA GLN A 84 5.92 32.55 32.58
C GLN A 84 6.10 31.06 32.24
N SER A 85 7.38 30.73 32.02
CA SER A 85 8.11 29.47 32.21
C SER A 85 7.38 28.12 32.23
N ALA A 86 7.96 27.17 31.49
CA ALA A 86 7.79 25.72 31.64
C ALA A 86 7.84 25.22 33.10
N ALA A 87 8.49 25.97 34.00
CA ALA A 87 8.54 25.69 35.44
C ALA A 87 7.17 25.68 36.15
N PHE A 88 6.15 26.40 35.64
CA PHE A 88 4.80 26.35 36.21
C PHE A 88 3.99 25.13 35.75
N ALA A 89 4.18 24.70 34.50
CA ALA A 89 3.59 23.47 33.98
C ALA A 89 4.16 22.22 34.68
N GLU A 90 5.43 22.27 35.08
CA GLU A 90 6.09 21.20 35.82
C GLU A 90 5.59 21.09 37.27
N ASN A 91 5.32 22.23 37.93
CA ASN A 91 4.73 22.26 39.28
C ASN A 91 3.24 21.88 39.30
N SER A 92 2.47 22.19 38.26
CA SER A 92 1.06 21.76 38.17
C SER A 92 0.94 20.25 37.88
N MET A 93 1.89 19.65 37.15
CA MET A 93 1.98 18.19 36.98
C MET A 93 2.20 17.45 38.32
N LYS A 94 3.09 17.95 39.18
CA LYS A 94 3.32 17.36 40.52
C LYS A 94 2.07 17.42 41.41
N MET A 95 1.28 18.50 41.31
CA MET A 95 0.02 18.64 42.05
C MET A 95 -1.11 17.76 41.49
N ALA A 96 -1.12 17.50 40.18
CA ALA A 96 -2.07 16.58 39.54
C ALA A 96 -1.76 15.10 39.82
N GLU A 97 -0.48 14.74 39.98
CA GLU A 97 -0.05 13.41 40.41
C GLU A 97 -0.51 13.08 41.83
N VAL A 98 -0.52 14.07 42.73
CA VAL A 98 -1.00 13.94 44.12
C VAL A 98 -2.53 13.74 44.21
N ASN A 99 -3.29 14.09 43.16
CA ASN A 99 -4.75 14.02 43.14
C ASN A 99 -5.32 12.80 42.39
N ARG A 100 -4.48 11.84 41.98
CA ARG A 100 -4.95 10.52 41.53
C ARG A 100 -5.30 9.68 42.76
N PRO A 101 -6.48 9.02 42.81
CA PRO A 101 -6.75 8.07 43.88
C PRO A 101 -5.73 6.94 43.79
N SER A 102 -4.91 6.78 44.82
CA SER A 102 -4.08 5.60 45.01
C SER A 102 -5.01 4.40 45.24
N SER A 103 -5.23 3.61 44.20
CA SER A 103 -5.84 2.28 44.34
C SER A 103 -4.79 1.32 44.89
N ASP A 104 -4.49 1.45 46.17
CA ASP A 104 -3.71 0.47 46.91
C ASP A 104 -4.33 0.29 48.30
N ARG A 105 -5.34 -0.60 48.37
CA ARG A 105 -5.79 -1.24 49.60
C ARG A 105 -6.05 -2.70 49.29
N GLY A 106 -5.16 -3.54 49.80
CA GLY A 106 -5.25 -5.00 49.71
C GLY A 106 -6.45 -5.57 50.46
N LEU A 107 -6.89 -6.73 49.97
CA LEU A 107 -7.67 -7.72 50.70
C LEU A 107 -6.97 -9.08 50.56
N PRO A 108 -6.91 -9.92 51.61
CA PRO A 108 -6.05 -11.09 51.64
C PRO A 108 -6.76 -12.39 51.21
N GLY A 109 -6.03 -13.24 50.47
CA GLY A 109 -6.22 -14.70 50.48
C GLY A 109 -6.73 -15.36 49.19
N MET A 110 -5.81 -15.97 48.42
CA MET A 110 -5.89 -17.37 47.92
C MET A 110 -4.66 -17.75 47.04
N PRO A 111 -4.31 -19.04 46.93
CA PRO A 111 -2.95 -19.52 46.60
C PRO A 111 -2.63 -19.63 45.10
N PRO A 112 -1.35 -19.80 44.71
CA PRO A 112 -0.89 -19.64 43.34
C PRO A 112 -1.00 -20.92 42.49
N GLY A 113 -1.48 -20.79 41.24
CA GLY A 113 -1.54 -21.90 40.30
C GLY A 113 -1.86 -21.52 38.85
N MET A 114 -0.81 -21.56 38.02
CA MET A 114 -0.79 -21.80 36.56
C MET A 114 -1.07 -20.67 35.52
N PRO A 115 -0.40 -20.75 34.35
CA PRO A 115 -0.23 -19.65 33.38
C PRO A 115 -1.05 -19.83 32.09
N GLY A 116 -1.43 -18.73 31.44
CA GLY A 116 -1.70 -18.78 29.99
C GLY A 116 -2.65 -17.74 29.41
N ALA A 117 -2.35 -17.42 28.13
CA ALA A 117 -3.22 -16.84 27.10
C ALA A 117 -3.40 -15.32 27.07
N GLN A 118 -2.37 -14.68 26.50
CA GLN A 118 -2.47 -13.39 25.81
C GLN A 118 -3.18 -13.61 24.47
N GLY A 119 -4.40 -13.10 24.33
CA GLY A 119 -5.20 -13.16 23.11
C GLY A 119 -5.60 -11.76 22.66
N ASN A 120 -4.89 -11.24 21.66
CA ASN A 120 -5.15 -9.96 21.02
C ASN A 120 -6.18 -10.20 19.89
N THR A 121 -7.35 -9.57 19.92
CA THR A 121 -8.25 -9.46 18.76
C THR A 121 -8.76 -8.03 18.62
N PRO A 122 -8.75 -7.45 17.40
CA PRO A 122 -9.15 -6.07 17.16
C PRO A 122 -10.61 -5.95 16.67
N GLY A 123 -11.39 -5.07 17.32
CA GLY A 123 -12.52 -4.37 16.72
C GLY A 123 -13.92 -4.67 17.28
N GLN A 124 -14.40 -3.81 18.18
CA GLN A 124 -15.66 -3.04 18.02
C GLN A 124 -15.79 -2.01 19.17
N PRO A 125 -16.32 -0.79 18.90
CA PRO A 125 -16.40 0.28 19.89
C PRO A 125 -17.73 0.21 20.65
N ASP A 126 -17.86 -0.72 21.58
CA ASP A 126 -18.91 -0.63 22.61
C ASP A 126 -18.27 -0.36 23.96
N ASP A 127 -18.01 0.92 24.20
CA ASP A 127 -17.79 1.43 25.54
C ASP A 127 -18.34 2.86 25.63
N LEU A 128 -19.68 2.96 25.69
CA LEU A 128 -20.38 4.11 26.27
C LEU A 128 -20.27 4.04 27.80
N GLN A 129 -19.05 3.97 28.32
CA GLN A 129 -18.76 4.36 29.69
C GLN A 129 -18.48 5.85 29.70
N ASN A 130 -19.15 6.58 30.60
CA ASN A 130 -19.01 8.01 30.88
C ASN A 130 -17.55 8.51 30.73
N LYS A 131 -17.16 8.90 29.51
CA LYS A 131 -15.93 9.63 29.29
C LYS A 131 -16.18 11.03 29.83
N GLY A 132 -15.58 11.33 30.97
CA GLY A 132 -15.48 12.70 31.44
C GLY A 132 -14.96 13.61 30.32
N ALA A 133 -15.34 14.89 30.35
CA ALA A 133 -14.95 15.86 29.33
C ALA A 133 -13.43 15.82 29.08
N THR A 134 -13.03 15.80 27.81
CA THR A 134 -11.62 15.87 27.41
C THR A 134 -11.01 17.20 27.86
N THR A 135 -9.68 17.25 27.98
CA THR A 135 -8.97 18.48 28.37
C THR A 135 -9.28 19.65 27.43
N LEU A 136 -9.45 19.39 26.13
CA LEU A 136 -9.86 20.39 25.13
C LEU A 136 -11.30 20.87 25.31
N GLU A 137 -12.23 19.97 25.64
CA GLU A 137 -13.62 20.35 25.95
C GLU A 137 -13.68 21.18 27.25
N ILE A 138 -12.84 20.87 28.24
CA ILE A 138 -12.69 21.67 29.45
C ILE A 138 -12.13 23.06 29.11
N ALA A 139 -11.10 23.13 28.26
CA ALA A 139 -10.54 24.41 27.82
C ALA A 139 -11.58 25.25 27.06
N GLU A 140 -12.32 24.63 26.13
CA GLU A 140 -13.43 25.25 25.41
C GLU A 140 -14.52 25.77 26.35
N ALA A 141 -15.02 24.92 27.27
CA ALA A 141 -16.09 25.29 28.19
C ALA A 141 -15.67 26.42 29.14
N LYS A 142 -14.43 26.40 29.65
CA LYS A 142 -13.90 27.47 30.52
C LYS A 142 -13.67 28.77 29.74
N ALA A 143 -13.23 28.70 28.49
CA ALA A 143 -13.13 29.87 27.62
C ALA A 143 -14.49 30.49 27.33
N GLN A 144 -15.50 29.68 26.99
CA GLN A 144 -16.89 30.13 26.82
C GLN A 144 -17.43 30.76 28.11
N LYS A 145 -17.19 30.13 29.27
CA LYS A 145 -17.58 30.71 30.58
C LYS A 145 -16.94 32.06 30.84
N ALA A 146 -15.66 32.23 30.50
CA ALA A 146 -14.97 33.51 30.62
C ALA A 146 -15.61 34.58 29.71
N ILE A 147 -15.94 34.22 28.47
CA ILE A 147 -16.62 35.09 27.51
C ILE A 147 -17.99 35.50 28.05
N THR A 148 -18.86 34.54 28.35
CA THR A 148 -20.24 34.79 28.79
C THR A 148 -20.32 35.62 30.07
N LYS A 149 -19.40 35.38 31.04
CA LYS A 149 -19.45 36.05 32.34
C LYS A 149 -18.81 37.43 32.35
N TYR A 150 -17.82 37.67 31.50
CA TYR A 150 -16.96 38.85 31.60
C TYR A 150 -16.87 39.72 30.34
N SER A 151 -17.58 39.36 29.26
CA SER A 151 -17.74 40.24 28.10
C SER A 151 -18.44 41.55 28.51
N VAL A 152 -17.95 42.67 27.98
CA VAL A 152 -18.51 44.00 28.22
C VAL A 152 -18.55 44.76 26.90
N ILE A 153 -19.66 44.61 26.19
CA ILE A 153 -19.92 45.36 24.97
C ILE A 153 -20.42 46.77 25.33
N ARG A 154 -19.76 47.80 24.81
CA ARG A 154 -20.23 49.19 24.88
C ARG A 154 -20.06 49.84 23.52
N SER A 155 -21.16 50.37 22.97
CA SER A 155 -21.20 50.97 21.63
C SER A 155 -20.71 50.00 20.53
N GLY A 156 -21.13 48.74 20.62
CA GLY A 156 -20.76 47.69 19.66
C GLY A 156 -19.34 47.11 19.82
N GLU A 157 -18.53 47.64 20.73
CA GLU A 157 -17.15 47.20 20.96
C GLU A 157 -16.94 46.53 22.31
N GLU A 158 -16.18 45.45 22.32
CA GLU A 158 -15.73 44.76 23.52
C GLU A 158 -14.70 45.62 24.27
N LYS A 159 -15.00 45.95 25.54
CA LYS A 159 -14.13 46.79 26.37
C LYS A 159 -13.21 45.99 27.28
N ASN A 160 -13.44 44.69 27.46
CA ASN A 160 -12.58 43.80 28.22
C ASN A 160 -11.55 43.12 27.31
N LYS A 161 -10.31 43.63 27.32
CA LYS A 161 -9.22 43.11 26.47
C LYS A 161 -8.86 41.63 26.73
N LYS A 162 -9.21 41.07 27.89
CA LYS A 162 -8.99 39.65 28.21
C LYS A 162 -9.96 38.70 27.49
N ILE A 163 -11.03 39.23 26.92
CA ILE A 163 -11.96 38.46 26.10
C ILE A 163 -11.30 37.99 24.81
N PHE A 164 -10.36 38.76 24.25
CA PHE A 164 -9.56 38.30 23.11
C PHE A 164 -8.83 36.98 23.43
N ASP A 165 -8.17 36.91 24.59
CA ASP A 165 -7.43 35.73 25.04
C ASP A 165 -8.36 34.52 25.19
N ALA A 166 -9.58 34.75 25.71
CA ALA A 166 -10.60 33.72 25.82
C ALA A 166 -11.06 33.20 24.44
N TYR A 167 -11.25 34.09 23.47
CA TYR A 167 -11.58 33.70 22.09
C TYR A 167 -10.43 32.94 21.42
N MET A 168 -9.17 33.32 21.63
CA MET A 168 -8.04 32.56 21.05
C MET A 168 -7.96 31.14 21.62
N ILE A 169 -8.14 30.96 22.93
CA ILE A 169 -8.20 29.62 23.55
C ILE A 169 -9.38 28.83 22.98
N LEU A 170 -10.55 29.45 22.84
CA LEU A 170 -11.73 28.81 22.25
C LEU A 170 -11.48 28.35 20.81
N VAL A 171 -10.90 29.22 19.97
CA VAL A 171 -10.59 28.95 18.57
C VAL A 171 -9.57 27.82 18.43
N GLN A 172 -8.46 27.87 19.18
CA GLN A 172 -7.46 26.81 19.19
C GLN A 172 -8.08 25.48 19.65
N SER A 173 -8.80 25.50 20.78
CA SER A 173 -9.45 24.29 21.31
C SER A 173 -10.40 23.67 20.30
N ARG A 174 -11.15 24.49 19.55
CA ARG A 174 -12.04 24.03 18.48
C ARG A 174 -11.28 23.47 17.28
N ILE A 175 -10.23 24.14 16.79
CA ILE A 175 -9.38 23.64 15.70
C ILE A 175 -8.80 22.26 16.05
N TYR A 176 -8.27 22.07 17.25
CA TYR A 176 -7.69 20.79 17.69
C TYR A 176 -8.71 19.69 18.00
N GLN A 177 -10.00 20.05 18.12
CA GLN A 177 -11.14 19.13 18.16
C GLN A 177 -11.76 18.87 16.77
N ASN A 178 -11.13 19.35 15.68
CA ASN A 178 -11.68 19.33 14.32
C ASN A 178 -13.00 20.10 14.16
N LYS A 179 -13.27 21.07 15.04
CA LYS A 179 -14.43 21.99 15.03
C LYS A 179 -14.08 23.32 14.34
N SER A 180 -13.42 23.26 13.17
CA SER A 180 -12.87 24.45 12.48
C SER A 180 -13.95 25.44 12.01
N VAL A 181 -15.15 24.96 11.66
CA VAL A 181 -16.27 25.84 11.32
C VAL A 181 -16.72 26.66 12.53
N GLN A 182 -16.89 26.02 13.70
CA GLN A 182 -17.21 26.72 14.94
C GLN A 182 -16.07 27.65 15.40
N ALA A 183 -14.83 27.35 15.03
CA ALA A 183 -13.69 28.24 15.26
C ALA A 183 -13.80 29.52 14.40
N LEU A 184 -14.20 29.41 13.13
CA LEU A 184 -14.48 30.54 12.26
C LEU A 184 -15.63 31.41 12.80
N ASP A 185 -16.69 30.80 13.32
CA ASP A 185 -17.80 31.54 13.96
C ASP A 185 -17.32 32.35 15.19
N ALA A 186 -16.45 31.76 16.01
CA ALA A 186 -15.85 32.45 17.14
C ALA A 186 -14.95 33.61 16.69
N LEU A 187 -14.21 33.46 15.59
CA LEU A 187 -13.38 34.52 15.02
C LEU A 187 -14.20 35.68 14.47
N ASN A 188 -15.39 35.44 13.92
CA ASN A 188 -16.29 36.49 13.46
C ASN A 188 -16.67 37.47 14.58
N TYR A 189 -16.88 36.97 15.80
CA TYR A 189 -17.09 37.85 16.97
C TYR A 189 -15.88 38.76 17.20
N VAL A 190 -14.66 38.21 17.16
CA VAL A 190 -13.42 38.97 17.35
C VAL A 190 -13.29 40.06 16.30
N PHE A 191 -13.53 39.76 15.02
CA PHE A 191 -13.45 40.74 13.94
C PHE A 191 -14.53 41.83 14.02
N THR A 192 -15.72 41.50 14.54
CA THR A 192 -16.85 42.43 14.64
C THR A 192 -16.73 43.35 15.85
N HIS A 193 -16.40 42.79 17.02
CA HIS A 193 -16.47 43.51 18.30
C HIS A 193 -15.09 43.94 18.84
N MET A 194 -13.99 43.53 18.21
CA MET A 194 -12.62 43.85 18.64
C MET A 194 -11.76 44.43 17.50
N LYS A 195 -12.38 45.18 16.58
CA LYS A 195 -11.78 45.76 15.36
C LYS A 195 -10.50 46.61 15.56
N ASP A 196 -10.30 47.18 16.75
CA ASP A 196 -9.12 48.01 17.08
C ASP A 196 -8.06 47.27 17.94
N ASP A 197 -8.24 45.96 18.19
CA ASP A 197 -7.26 45.18 18.95
C ASP A 197 -5.99 44.93 18.11
N LYS A 198 -4.82 45.33 18.64
CA LYS A 198 -3.52 45.17 17.96
C LYS A 198 -3.15 43.70 17.69
N ARG A 199 -3.88 42.75 18.26
CA ARG A 199 -3.65 41.31 18.13
C ARG A 199 -4.49 40.65 17.05
N LEU A 200 -5.32 41.40 16.32
CA LEU A 200 -6.08 40.89 15.18
C LEU A 200 -5.26 40.09 14.14
N PRO A 201 -3.98 40.39 13.87
CA PRO A 201 -3.14 39.51 13.06
C PRO A 201 -3.13 38.05 13.53
N LEU A 202 -3.10 37.79 14.84
CA LEU A 202 -3.16 36.43 15.38
C LEU A 202 -4.51 35.75 15.08
N ALA A 203 -5.61 36.47 15.23
CA ALA A 203 -6.93 35.97 14.90
C ALA A 203 -7.04 35.61 13.40
N ARG A 204 -6.45 36.43 12.51
CA ARG A 204 -6.38 36.14 11.07
C ARG A 204 -5.49 34.94 10.74
N ILE A 205 -4.38 34.73 11.46
CA ILE A 205 -3.57 33.51 11.30
C ILE A 205 -4.43 32.28 11.58
N TYR A 206 -5.14 32.24 12.72
CA TYR A 206 -6.02 31.12 13.05
C TYR A 206 -7.23 31.00 12.12
N GLN A 207 -7.70 32.10 11.52
CA GLN A 207 -8.69 32.06 10.45
C GLN A 207 -8.15 31.33 9.21
N GLY A 208 -6.94 31.65 8.77
CA GLY A 208 -6.27 30.95 7.66
C GLY A 208 -6.06 29.47 7.95
N VAL A 209 -5.65 29.13 9.17
CA VAL A 209 -5.52 27.73 9.63
C VAL A 209 -6.87 27.01 9.60
N ALA A 210 -7.93 27.63 10.11
CA ALA A 210 -9.26 27.03 10.12
C ALA A 210 -9.80 26.80 8.70
N TYR A 211 -9.58 27.74 7.77
CA TYR A 211 -9.89 27.55 6.35
C TYR A 211 -9.11 26.39 5.72
N ALA A 212 -7.80 26.31 5.97
CA ALA A 212 -6.97 25.19 5.47
C ALA A 212 -7.46 23.84 6.01
N LYS A 213 -7.86 23.77 7.30
CA LYS A 213 -8.39 22.55 7.92
C LYS A 213 -9.71 22.07 7.31
N ILE A 214 -10.56 22.97 6.82
CA ILE A 214 -11.78 22.61 6.08
C ILE A 214 -11.55 22.48 4.57
N LYS A 215 -10.28 22.51 4.13
CA LYS A 215 -9.84 22.43 2.71
C LYS A 215 -10.34 23.58 1.83
N ASP A 216 -10.70 24.71 2.43
CA ASP A 216 -10.93 25.97 1.72
C ASP A 216 -9.59 26.67 1.48
N TYR A 217 -8.77 26.08 0.61
CA TYR A 217 -7.42 26.56 0.35
C TYR A 217 -7.40 27.93 -0.31
N HIS A 218 -8.45 28.31 -1.04
CA HIS A 218 -8.55 29.62 -1.66
C HIS A 218 -8.64 30.72 -0.60
N ARG A 219 -9.59 30.61 0.35
CA ARG A 219 -9.71 31.59 1.44
C ARG A 219 -8.54 31.55 2.41
N ALA A 220 -7.97 30.38 2.67
CA ALA A 220 -6.76 30.26 3.47
C ALA A 220 -5.61 31.07 2.84
N ASN A 221 -5.36 30.86 1.55
CA ASN A 221 -4.31 31.56 0.80
C ASN A 221 -4.54 33.07 0.76
N GLU A 222 -5.78 33.51 0.47
CA GLU A 222 -6.14 34.94 0.50
C GLU A 222 -5.86 35.56 1.88
N THR A 223 -6.27 34.87 2.95
CA THR A 223 -6.11 35.35 4.33
C THR A 223 -4.63 35.52 4.69
N PHE A 224 -3.78 34.54 4.37
CA PHE A 224 -2.34 34.61 4.64
C PHE A 224 -1.62 35.62 3.74
N ALA A 225 -1.94 35.67 2.44
CA ALA A 225 -1.34 36.62 1.50
C ALA A 225 -1.64 38.07 1.88
N LYS A 226 -2.87 38.36 2.30
CA LYS A 226 -3.24 39.67 2.83
C LYS A 226 -2.43 40.02 4.07
N LEU A 227 -2.32 39.10 5.02
CA LEU A 227 -1.57 39.33 6.25
C LEU A 227 -0.06 39.50 6.00
N LYS A 228 0.48 38.85 4.96
CA LYS A 228 1.88 39.00 4.53
C LYS A 228 2.21 40.40 4.01
N GLY A 229 1.22 41.13 3.48
CA GLY A 229 1.36 42.52 3.03
C GLY A 229 1.16 43.57 4.13
N GLU A 230 0.78 43.17 5.35
CA GLU A 230 0.56 44.07 6.48
C GLU A 230 1.82 44.14 7.39
N ASP A 231 2.03 45.28 8.04
CA ASP A 231 3.05 45.39 9.10
C ASP A 231 2.54 44.72 10.38
N ILE A 232 3.11 43.55 10.70
CA ILE A 232 2.73 42.74 11.85
C ILE A 232 3.94 42.47 12.75
N ASN A 233 3.67 42.21 14.03
CA ASN A 233 4.71 41.85 14.99
C ASN A 233 5.52 40.64 14.49
N LYS A 234 6.85 40.68 14.69
CA LYS A 234 7.79 39.61 14.34
C LYS A 234 7.36 38.22 14.83
N SER A 235 6.75 38.10 16.02
CA SER A 235 6.24 36.81 16.52
C SER A 235 5.10 36.26 15.67
N TYR A 236 4.19 37.12 15.21
CA TYR A 236 3.10 36.74 14.31
C TYR A 236 3.60 36.47 12.89
N ALA A 237 4.61 37.20 12.41
CA ALA A 237 5.25 36.90 11.14
C ALA A 237 5.90 35.50 11.12
N LYS A 238 6.62 35.13 12.21
CA LYS A 238 7.18 33.78 12.38
C LYS A 238 6.09 32.71 12.33
N LEU A 239 5.03 32.88 13.13
CA LEU A 239 3.93 31.93 13.20
C LEU A 239 3.19 31.79 11.85
N MET A 240 2.86 32.93 11.24
CA MET A 240 2.17 32.99 9.96
C MET A 240 2.98 32.26 8.87
N SER A 241 4.29 32.50 8.78
CA SER A 241 5.11 31.85 7.74
C SER A 241 5.10 30.33 7.84
N ILE A 242 5.07 29.78 9.05
CA ILE A 242 4.97 28.34 9.27
C ILE A 242 3.60 27.82 8.82
N TYR A 243 2.51 28.40 9.34
CA TYR A 243 1.17 27.95 8.96
C TYR A 243 0.84 28.15 7.49
N TYR A 244 1.35 29.22 6.90
CA TYR A 244 1.13 29.49 5.49
C TYR A 244 1.86 28.48 4.62
N SER A 245 3.11 28.15 4.95
CA SER A 245 3.84 27.08 4.23
C SER A 245 3.15 25.72 4.32
N GLU A 246 2.66 25.32 5.51
CA GLU A 246 1.89 24.08 5.66
C GLU A 246 0.58 24.10 4.86
N ALA A 247 -0.16 25.23 4.90
CA ALA A 247 -1.39 25.38 4.13
C ALA A 247 -1.15 25.34 2.60
N LEU A 248 -0.02 25.88 2.13
CA LEU A 248 0.39 25.79 0.72
C LEU A 248 0.71 24.34 0.32
N LEU A 249 1.37 23.57 1.19
CA LEU A 249 1.62 22.14 0.97
C LEU A 249 0.32 21.34 0.92
N ASP A 250 -0.60 21.58 1.85
CA ASP A 250 -1.93 20.94 1.86
C ASP A 250 -2.73 21.28 0.59
N ALA A 251 -2.53 22.49 0.03
CA ALA A 251 -3.14 22.93 -1.23
C ALA A 251 -2.44 22.39 -2.49
N GLY A 252 -1.33 21.64 -2.34
CA GLY A 252 -0.52 21.12 -3.45
C GLY A 252 0.38 22.18 -4.13
N LYS A 253 0.50 23.38 -3.57
CA LYS A 253 1.31 24.50 -4.09
C LYS A 253 2.76 24.41 -3.61
N THR A 254 3.45 23.37 -4.05
CA THR A 254 4.76 22.96 -3.50
C THR A 254 5.86 24.00 -3.70
N GLU A 255 5.89 24.69 -4.85
CA GLU A 255 6.86 25.74 -5.16
C GLU A 255 6.65 27.00 -4.32
N GLU A 256 5.39 27.42 -4.17
CA GLU A 256 5.03 28.56 -3.30
C GLU A 256 5.38 28.24 -1.83
N ALA A 257 5.12 27.00 -1.39
CA ALA A 257 5.49 26.53 -0.07
C ALA A 257 7.00 26.58 0.15
N ALA A 258 7.82 26.18 -0.83
CA ALA A 258 9.29 26.26 -0.72
C ALA A 258 9.77 27.68 -0.43
N VAL A 259 9.21 28.68 -1.14
CA VAL A 259 9.54 30.10 -0.94
C VAL A 259 9.12 30.58 0.46
N GLU A 260 7.92 30.22 0.92
CA GLU A 260 7.49 30.62 2.26
C GLU A 260 8.26 29.90 3.37
N LEU A 261 8.73 28.66 3.14
CA LEU A 261 9.60 27.95 4.07
C LEU A 261 10.98 28.59 4.21
N ASP A 262 11.56 29.12 3.12
CA ASP A 262 12.81 29.89 3.18
C ASP A 262 12.64 31.10 4.11
N ARG A 263 11.55 31.85 3.93
CA ARG A 263 11.18 32.95 4.82
C ARG A 263 10.96 32.49 6.26
N ALA A 264 10.25 31.38 6.47
CA ALA A 264 10.03 30.82 7.80
C ALA A 264 11.36 30.48 8.49
N PHE A 265 12.32 29.92 7.75
CA PHE A 265 13.64 29.58 8.27
C PHE A 265 14.45 30.83 8.67
N GLU A 266 14.40 31.90 7.89
CA GLU A 266 15.08 33.17 8.19
C GLU A 266 14.47 33.89 9.40
N LEU A 267 13.14 33.92 9.48
CA LEU A 267 12.43 34.59 10.58
C LEU A 267 12.64 33.87 11.91
N ASN A 268 12.81 32.54 11.90
CA ASN A 268 12.90 31.74 13.11
C ASN A 268 14.34 31.60 13.64
N SER A 269 14.47 31.71 14.96
CA SER A 269 15.75 31.62 15.68
C SER A 269 15.81 30.48 16.68
N ASN A 270 14.65 29.88 17.05
CA ASN A 270 14.60 28.72 17.93
C ASN A 270 15.24 27.52 17.22
N ARG A 271 16.20 26.87 17.87
CA ARG A 271 17.01 25.79 17.29
C ARG A 271 16.15 24.58 16.88
N LYS A 272 15.16 24.18 17.69
CA LYS A 272 14.23 23.06 17.42
C LYS A 272 13.39 23.35 16.19
N LEU A 273 12.76 24.52 16.15
CA LEU A 273 11.98 24.96 14.98
C LEU A 273 12.84 25.12 13.73
N LYS A 274 14.06 25.67 13.83
CA LYS A 274 14.97 25.78 12.67
C LYS A 274 15.32 24.42 12.08
N SER A 275 15.59 23.41 12.91
CA SER A 275 15.85 22.05 12.43
C SER A 275 14.64 21.48 11.68
N ARG A 276 13.43 21.60 12.27
CA ARG A 276 12.18 21.10 11.69
C ARG A 276 11.81 21.79 10.37
N ILE A 277 11.90 23.12 10.33
CA ILE A 277 11.69 23.90 9.09
C ILE A 277 12.70 23.48 8.02
N ALA A 278 13.98 23.35 8.38
CA ALA A 278 15.01 22.93 7.43
C ALA A 278 14.80 21.49 6.93
N TYR A 279 14.32 20.59 7.79
CA TYR A 279 13.99 19.23 7.39
C TYR A 279 12.82 19.22 6.38
N LEU A 280 11.75 19.98 6.66
CA LEU A 280 10.63 20.11 5.73
C LEU A 280 11.04 20.78 4.41
N ARG A 281 11.90 21.81 4.44
CA ARG A 281 12.53 22.41 3.23
C ARG A 281 13.26 21.36 2.41
N GLY A 282 13.97 20.45 3.08
CA GLY A 282 14.64 19.31 2.46
C GLY A 282 13.66 18.37 1.76
N GLN A 283 12.57 17.98 2.44
CA GLN A 283 11.54 17.10 1.86
C GLN A 283 10.85 17.74 0.65
N VAL A 284 10.49 19.02 0.76
CA VAL A 284 9.89 19.79 -0.34
C VAL A 284 10.84 19.88 -1.54
N SER A 285 12.11 20.19 -1.29
CA SER A 285 13.12 20.27 -2.35
C SER A 285 13.41 18.90 -2.98
N GLU A 286 13.44 17.81 -2.20
CA GLU A 286 13.59 16.43 -2.68
C GLU A 286 12.42 16.06 -3.60
N ASN A 287 11.19 16.37 -3.20
CA ASN A 287 9.98 16.11 -3.99
C ASN A 287 9.94 16.93 -5.30
N LEU A 288 10.54 18.12 -5.32
CA LEU A 288 10.72 18.93 -6.53
C LEU A 288 11.91 18.47 -7.40
N GLY A 289 12.64 17.41 -7.01
CA GLY A 289 13.82 16.92 -7.72
C GLY A 289 15.07 17.80 -7.56
N GLN A 290 15.02 18.81 -6.68
CA GLN A 290 16.10 19.78 -6.44
C GLN A 290 17.10 19.23 -5.41
N ASN A 291 17.80 18.15 -5.79
CA ASN A 291 18.66 17.37 -4.88
C ASN A 291 19.71 18.21 -4.12
N ASP A 292 20.33 19.20 -4.78
CA ASP A 292 21.37 20.02 -4.14
C ASP A 292 20.79 20.93 -3.05
N LYS A 293 19.63 21.57 -3.32
CA LYS A 293 18.90 22.36 -2.31
C LYS A 293 18.33 21.50 -1.19
N ALA A 294 17.87 20.30 -1.53
CA ALA A 294 17.43 19.32 -0.55
C ALA A 294 18.59 18.96 0.39
N ARG A 295 19.77 18.69 -0.16
CA ARG A 295 20.99 18.37 0.61
C ARG A 295 21.40 19.50 1.53
N GLU A 296 21.40 20.74 1.03
CA GLU A 296 21.68 21.92 1.83
C GLU A 296 20.70 22.03 3.00
N SER A 297 19.40 21.88 2.72
CA SER A 297 18.34 21.98 3.73
C SER A 297 18.45 20.88 4.79
N PHE A 298 18.69 19.62 4.40
CA PHE A 298 18.92 18.54 5.37
C PHE A 298 20.23 18.71 6.16
N THR A 299 21.26 19.32 5.57
CA THR A 299 22.49 19.68 6.29
C THR A 299 22.22 20.75 7.34
N GLN A 300 21.38 21.74 7.03
CA GLN A 300 20.89 22.72 8.01
C GLN A 300 20.03 22.04 9.09
N ALA A 301 19.17 21.09 8.72
CA ALA A 301 18.38 20.32 9.67
C ALA A 301 19.27 19.58 10.68
N TYR A 302 20.31 18.89 10.19
CA TYR A 302 21.33 18.25 11.02
C TYR A 302 22.07 19.26 11.92
N LYS A 303 22.54 20.38 11.35
CA LYS A 303 23.26 21.43 12.09
C LYS A 303 22.46 21.97 13.28
N TYR A 304 21.14 22.10 13.13
CA TYR A 304 20.24 22.63 14.15
C TYR A 304 19.49 21.54 14.94
N ALA A 305 19.74 20.26 14.70
CA ALA A 305 19.08 19.18 15.43
C ALA A 305 19.28 19.34 16.95
N ASN A 306 18.24 19.00 17.73
CA ASN A 306 18.25 19.05 19.20
C ASN A 306 17.85 17.72 19.84
N ASP A 307 17.59 16.71 19.01
CA ASP A 307 17.33 15.35 19.45
C ASP A 307 18.03 14.38 18.50
N PHE A 308 18.35 13.22 19.03
CA PHE A 308 19.12 12.20 18.34
C PHE A 308 18.37 11.61 17.13
N GLU A 309 17.03 11.62 17.14
CA GLU A 309 16.23 11.13 16.02
C GLU A 309 16.41 12.03 14.80
N PHE A 310 16.24 13.35 14.98
CA PHE A 310 16.48 14.33 13.91
C PHE A 310 17.91 14.30 13.39
N GLU A 311 18.91 14.09 14.26
CA GLU A 311 20.30 13.94 13.82
C GLU A 311 20.44 12.77 12.84
N VAL A 312 19.98 11.58 13.24
CA VAL A 312 20.06 10.35 12.44
C VAL A 312 19.27 10.48 11.14
N LYS A 313 18.02 10.94 11.22
CA LYS A 313 17.13 11.08 10.05
C LYS A 313 17.61 12.14 9.08
N SER A 314 18.22 13.22 9.55
CA SER A 314 18.84 14.23 8.68
C SER A 314 20.04 13.67 7.94
N GLN A 315 20.91 12.89 8.60
CA GLN A 315 22.05 12.23 7.95
C GLN A 315 21.62 11.24 6.86
N ILE A 316 20.59 10.44 7.13
CA ILE A 316 20.01 9.53 6.15
C ILE A 316 19.43 10.32 4.97
N ALA A 317 18.69 11.41 5.25
CA ALA A 317 18.12 12.26 4.22
C ALA A 317 19.21 12.91 3.35
N ILE A 318 20.30 13.41 3.93
CA ILE A 318 21.47 13.91 3.19
C ILE A 318 21.99 12.84 2.22
N ALA A 319 22.15 11.60 2.67
CA ALA A 319 22.59 10.49 1.82
C ALA A 319 21.60 10.20 0.67
N LYS A 320 20.29 10.25 0.93
CA LYS A 320 19.22 10.05 -0.08
C LYS A 320 19.30 11.07 -1.22
N THR A 321 19.76 12.30 -0.93
CA THR A 321 19.92 13.35 -1.95
C THR A 321 21.11 13.12 -2.90
N PHE A 322 21.89 12.04 -2.74
CA PHE A 322 22.97 11.72 -3.67
C PHE A 322 22.41 11.52 -5.09
N ASN A 323 22.88 12.33 -6.03
CA ASN A 323 22.37 12.39 -7.40
C ASN A 323 23.24 11.61 -8.41
N GLY A 324 24.17 10.78 -7.92
CA GLY A 324 25.12 10.06 -8.77
C GLY A 324 26.39 10.86 -9.12
N LYS A 325 26.41 12.18 -8.85
CA LYS A 325 27.54 13.08 -9.11
C LYS A 325 28.22 13.47 -7.80
N GLY A 326 29.55 13.62 -7.84
CA GLY A 326 30.37 14.02 -6.69
C GLY A 326 31.14 12.87 -6.03
N ASP A 327 31.72 13.14 -4.87
CA ASP A 327 32.58 12.18 -4.16
C ASP A 327 31.78 11.15 -3.36
N TYR A 328 31.40 10.07 -4.04
CA TYR A 328 30.75 8.91 -3.43
C TYR A 328 31.62 8.28 -2.33
N ASN A 329 32.94 8.18 -2.52
CA ASN A 329 33.82 7.49 -1.57
C ASN A 329 33.97 8.29 -0.28
N GLY A 330 34.12 9.61 -0.36
CA GLY A 330 34.11 10.50 0.80
C GLY A 330 32.79 10.41 1.58
N ALA A 331 31.65 10.47 0.88
CA ALA A 331 30.33 10.33 1.52
C ALA A 331 30.13 8.95 2.16
N LYS A 332 30.54 7.88 1.49
CA LYS A 332 30.54 6.51 2.02
C LYS A 332 31.39 6.41 3.28
N ASN A 333 32.64 6.85 3.22
CA ASN A 333 33.58 6.79 4.34
C ASN A 333 33.05 7.58 5.55
N TYR A 334 32.44 8.74 5.29
CA TYR A 334 31.79 9.53 6.31
C TYR A 334 30.66 8.74 7.01
N LEU A 335 29.71 8.19 6.26
CA LEU A 335 28.57 7.42 6.80
C LEU A 335 29.02 6.13 7.51
N GLU A 336 30.02 5.42 6.98
CA GLU A 336 30.59 4.25 7.65
C GLU A 336 31.28 4.64 8.96
N SER A 337 31.99 5.76 9.00
CA SER A 337 32.67 6.23 10.22
C SER A 337 31.67 6.66 11.30
N ILE A 338 30.62 7.41 10.95
CA ILE A 338 29.61 7.89 11.91
C ILE A 338 28.80 6.71 12.46
N SER A 339 28.48 5.71 11.63
CA SER A 339 27.75 4.51 12.07
C SER A 339 28.47 3.70 13.17
N LYS A 340 29.78 3.91 13.34
CA LYS A 340 30.61 3.23 14.35
C LYS A 340 30.87 4.06 15.61
N LYS A 341 30.40 5.31 15.69
CA LYS A 341 30.71 6.24 16.77
C LYS A 341 29.59 6.31 17.80
N GLY A 342 29.95 6.18 19.09
CA GLY A 342 29.07 6.51 20.22
C GLY A 342 27.66 5.92 20.11
N THR A 343 26.65 6.77 20.31
CA THR A 343 25.22 6.39 20.28
C THR A 343 24.74 5.97 18.89
N TYR A 344 25.39 6.40 17.80
CA TYR A 344 25.02 6.02 16.42
C TYR A 344 25.16 4.53 16.12
N VAL A 345 25.96 3.80 16.91
CA VAL A 345 26.10 2.34 16.79
C VAL A 345 24.73 1.65 16.91
N SER A 346 23.83 2.20 17.73
CA SER A 346 22.46 1.71 17.89
C SER A 346 21.58 1.84 16.63
N ARG A 347 22.02 2.63 15.64
CA ARG A 347 21.29 2.96 14.41
C ARG A 347 21.99 2.48 13.13
N LYS A 348 22.98 1.57 13.26
CA LYS A 348 23.79 1.06 12.13
C LYS A 348 22.96 0.55 10.95
N ASN A 349 21.86 -0.16 11.20
CA ASN A 349 20.98 -0.65 10.14
C ASN A 349 20.49 0.48 9.22
N GLU A 350 20.25 1.67 9.75
CA GLU A 350 19.76 2.80 8.97
C GLU A 350 20.85 3.47 8.15
N PHE A 351 22.06 3.58 8.71
CA PHE A 351 23.21 4.05 7.95
C PHE A 351 23.57 3.09 6.82
N TYR A 352 23.50 1.77 7.03
CA TYR A 352 23.68 0.80 5.94
C TYR A 352 22.58 0.87 4.90
N TYR A 353 21.33 1.10 5.30
CA TYR A 353 20.26 1.37 4.34
C TYR A 353 20.55 2.61 3.48
N ALA A 354 20.95 3.72 4.12
CA ALA A 354 21.33 4.96 3.44
C ALA A 354 22.52 4.76 2.47
N LEU A 355 23.54 4.01 2.88
CA LEU A 355 24.68 3.61 2.03
C LEU A 355 24.21 2.80 0.81
N GLY A 356 23.28 1.87 0.99
CA GLY A 356 22.70 1.08 -0.11
C GLY A 356 21.95 1.95 -1.12
N LEU A 357 21.13 2.90 -0.64
CA LEU A 357 20.44 3.86 -1.50
C LEU A 357 21.43 4.72 -2.30
N MET A 358 22.46 5.24 -1.63
CA MET A 358 23.50 6.06 -2.25
C MET A 358 24.30 5.26 -3.30
N ALA A 359 24.67 4.02 -3.00
CA ALA A 359 25.35 3.12 -3.94
C ALA A 359 24.50 2.83 -5.18
N ASN A 360 23.18 2.61 -5.00
CA ASN A 360 22.24 2.47 -6.12
C ASN A 360 22.22 3.73 -7.01
N LYS A 361 22.16 4.92 -6.40
CA LYS A 361 22.22 6.21 -7.12
C LYS A 361 23.56 6.45 -7.83
N ALA A 362 24.64 5.88 -7.31
CA ALA A 362 25.96 5.88 -7.94
C ALA A 362 26.12 4.83 -9.07
N GLY A 363 25.09 4.04 -9.36
CA GLY A 363 25.14 2.95 -10.34
C GLY A 363 25.85 1.68 -9.84
N LYS A 364 26.24 1.62 -8.57
CA LYS A 364 26.95 0.50 -7.94
C LYS A 364 25.96 -0.51 -7.35
N LYS A 365 25.22 -1.19 -8.22
CA LYS A 365 24.10 -2.07 -7.82
C LYS A 365 24.54 -3.21 -6.90
N GLU A 366 25.69 -3.83 -7.14
CA GLU A 366 26.20 -4.95 -6.33
C GLU A 366 26.54 -4.48 -4.91
N GLU A 367 27.29 -3.37 -4.80
CA GLU A 367 27.65 -2.76 -3.52
C GLU A 367 26.41 -2.32 -2.74
N ALA A 368 25.39 -1.80 -3.43
CA ALA A 368 24.11 -1.46 -2.80
C ALA A 368 23.43 -2.67 -2.16
N GLN A 369 23.38 -3.81 -2.87
CA GLN A 369 22.81 -5.05 -2.34
C GLN A 369 23.61 -5.58 -1.14
N GLU A 370 24.94 -5.42 -1.12
CA GLU A 370 25.74 -5.76 0.05
C GLU A 370 25.40 -4.88 1.25
N PHE A 371 25.24 -3.58 1.07
CA PHE A 371 24.83 -2.67 2.14
C PHE A 371 23.42 -2.95 2.65
N PHE A 372 22.46 -3.24 1.77
CA PHE A 372 21.12 -3.65 2.21
C PHE A 372 21.17 -4.96 3.02
N LYS A 373 21.98 -5.95 2.59
CA LYS A 373 22.18 -7.17 3.40
C LYS A 373 22.79 -6.84 4.76
N LYS A 374 23.83 -6.00 4.83
CA LYS A 374 24.41 -5.53 6.10
C LYS A 374 23.35 -4.86 6.98
N SER A 375 22.48 -4.02 6.41
CA SER A 375 21.34 -3.40 7.12
C SER A 375 20.38 -4.43 7.73
N LEU A 376 20.14 -5.56 7.04
CA LEU A 376 19.33 -6.67 7.56
C LEU A 376 20.03 -7.46 8.68
N PHE A 377 21.35 -7.58 8.64
CA PHE A 377 22.12 -8.29 9.68
C PHE A 377 22.21 -7.52 11.00
N GLU A 378 22.25 -6.19 10.93
CA GLU A 378 22.29 -5.35 12.13
C GLU A 378 20.98 -5.43 12.94
N LYS A 379 21.03 -5.03 14.22
CA LYS A 379 19.82 -4.93 15.05
C LYS A 379 18.82 -3.95 14.44
N VAL A 380 17.53 -4.29 14.47
CA VAL A 380 16.46 -3.38 14.02
C VAL A 380 16.40 -2.20 14.99
N SER A 381 16.72 -1.00 14.51
CA SER A 381 16.44 0.24 15.25
C SER A 381 15.19 0.97 14.75
N ASP A 382 14.83 0.73 13.49
CA ASP A 382 13.63 1.28 12.86
C ASP A 382 12.99 0.21 11.95
N PRO A 383 11.78 -0.29 12.30
CA PRO A 383 11.06 -1.28 11.50
C PRO A 383 10.69 -0.80 10.10
N GLN A 384 10.42 0.50 9.92
CA GLN A 384 10.13 1.05 8.59
C GLN A 384 11.37 1.00 7.72
N VAL A 385 12.54 1.34 8.23
CA VAL A 385 13.80 1.17 7.48
C VAL A 385 14.03 -0.30 7.14
N ARG A 386 13.78 -1.23 8.07
CA ARG A 386 13.86 -2.67 7.79
C ARG A 386 12.98 -3.08 6.63
N GLY A 387 11.74 -2.60 6.61
CA GLY A 387 10.79 -2.82 5.52
C GLY A 387 11.26 -2.25 4.19
N LEU A 388 11.75 -1.02 4.20
CA LEU A 388 12.32 -0.37 3.01
C LEU A 388 13.58 -1.08 2.50
N THR A 389 14.42 -1.62 3.38
CA THR A 389 15.58 -2.45 2.98
C THR A 389 15.14 -3.72 2.27
N TYR A 390 14.14 -4.44 2.80
CA TYR A 390 13.57 -5.60 2.11
C TYR A 390 12.97 -5.22 0.76
N TYR A 391 12.27 -4.08 0.68
CA TYR A 391 11.73 -3.56 -0.57
C TYR A 391 12.82 -3.28 -1.62
N GLU A 392 13.93 -2.63 -1.25
CA GLU A 392 15.03 -2.36 -2.20
C GLU A 392 15.73 -3.64 -2.69
N ILE A 393 15.83 -4.67 -1.84
CA ILE A 393 16.33 -5.99 -2.27
C ILE A 393 15.34 -6.63 -3.24
N GLY A 394 14.04 -6.62 -2.91
CA GLY A 394 12.99 -7.16 -3.76
C GLY A 394 12.93 -6.47 -5.13
N LYS A 395 13.17 -5.17 -5.20
CA LYS A 395 13.31 -4.43 -6.47
C LYS A 395 14.45 -4.97 -7.34
N SER A 396 15.59 -5.31 -6.75
CA SER A 396 16.71 -5.90 -7.51
C SER A 396 16.36 -7.26 -8.11
N TYR A 397 15.56 -8.07 -7.42
CA TYR A 397 15.03 -9.32 -7.97
C TYR A 397 14.02 -9.06 -9.09
N LEU A 398 13.13 -8.08 -8.92
CA LEU A 398 12.15 -7.71 -9.93
C LEU A 398 12.82 -7.23 -11.23
N GLU A 399 13.87 -6.41 -11.14
CA GLU A 399 14.67 -5.97 -12.30
C GLU A 399 15.29 -7.15 -13.08
N LYS A 400 15.53 -8.28 -12.41
CA LYS A 400 16.08 -9.52 -12.99
C LYS A 400 14.99 -10.50 -13.44
N ASN A 401 13.72 -10.07 -13.45
CA ASN A 401 12.54 -10.90 -13.72
C ASN A 401 12.42 -12.13 -12.78
N ASP A 402 12.98 -12.02 -11.57
CA ASP A 402 12.86 -13.03 -10.52
C ASP A 402 11.67 -12.70 -9.62
N TYR A 403 10.47 -13.03 -10.10
CA TYR A 403 9.22 -12.67 -9.44
C TYR A 403 9.02 -13.40 -8.09
N ILE A 404 9.54 -14.61 -7.94
CA ILE A 404 9.48 -15.33 -6.64
C ILE A 404 10.40 -14.66 -5.63
N GLY A 405 11.63 -14.31 -6.03
CA GLY A 405 12.55 -13.56 -5.18
C GLY A 405 11.96 -12.22 -4.77
N ALA A 406 11.45 -11.44 -5.73
CA ALA A 406 10.81 -10.15 -5.48
C ALA A 406 9.62 -10.28 -4.51
N GLY A 407 8.70 -11.22 -4.78
CA GLY A 407 7.53 -11.45 -3.93
C GLY A 407 7.89 -11.86 -2.50
N THR A 408 8.91 -12.70 -2.32
CA THR A 408 9.39 -13.13 -0.99
C THR A 408 9.89 -11.95 -0.15
N TYR A 409 10.67 -11.06 -0.78
CA TYR A 409 11.19 -9.86 -0.13
C TYR A 409 10.11 -8.82 0.12
N TYR A 410 9.12 -8.67 -0.77
CA TYR A 410 7.99 -7.77 -0.54
C TYR A 410 7.08 -8.27 0.57
N ASP A 411 6.83 -9.57 0.67
CA ASP A 411 6.10 -10.15 1.80
C ASP A 411 6.83 -9.88 3.12
N SER A 412 8.17 -10.04 3.14
CA SER A 412 8.99 -9.70 4.31
C SER A 412 8.89 -8.21 4.66
N ALA A 413 8.94 -7.31 3.67
CA ALA A 413 8.76 -5.88 3.87
C ALA A 413 7.39 -5.54 4.50
N LEU A 414 6.31 -6.13 3.98
CA LEU A 414 4.95 -5.92 4.48
C LEU A 414 4.78 -6.31 5.96
N THR A 415 5.51 -7.32 6.44
CA THR A 415 5.42 -7.73 7.85
C THR A 415 5.98 -6.69 8.83
N VAL A 416 6.94 -5.88 8.40
CA VAL A 416 7.70 -4.97 9.30
C VAL A 416 7.47 -3.48 9.05
N MET A 417 6.96 -3.10 7.87
CA MET A 417 6.64 -1.70 7.56
C MET A 417 5.57 -1.16 8.50
N THR A 418 5.81 0.05 9.01
CA THR A 418 4.94 0.78 9.95
C THR A 418 4.24 1.97 9.29
N TYR A 419 4.75 2.50 8.17
CA TYR A 419 4.09 3.59 7.47
C TYR A 419 3.01 3.05 6.50
N GLU A 420 1.76 3.20 6.91
CA GLU A 420 0.60 2.59 6.27
C GLU A 420 0.43 2.91 4.78
N PRO A 421 0.56 4.18 4.31
CA PRO A 421 0.43 4.49 2.88
C PRO A 421 1.42 3.72 2.00
N SER A 422 2.70 3.64 2.39
CA SER A 422 3.69 2.86 1.63
C SER A 422 3.44 1.36 1.74
N LYS A 423 2.91 0.87 2.87
CA LYS A 423 2.57 -0.53 3.06
C LYS A 423 1.40 -0.98 2.18
N ILE A 424 0.37 -0.14 2.03
CA ILE A 424 -0.77 -0.40 1.13
C ILE A 424 -0.28 -0.49 -0.32
N LEU A 425 0.52 0.48 -0.78
CA LEU A 425 1.07 0.45 -2.14
C LEU A 425 1.91 -0.80 -2.40
N LEU A 426 2.72 -1.21 -1.43
CA LEU A 426 3.52 -2.42 -1.54
C LEU A 426 2.66 -3.69 -1.53
N LYS A 427 1.53 -3.70 -0.81
CA LYS A 427 0.61 -4.83 -0.76
C LYS A 427 0.06 -5.12 -2.15
N ASP A 428 -0.45 -4.08 -2.82
CA ASP A 428 -0.95 -4.18 -4.19
C ASP A 428 0.15 -4.70 -5.14
N GLN A 429 1.36 -4.14 -5.03
CA GLN A 429 2.51 -4.57 -5.83
C GLN A 429 2.89 -6.05 -5.58
N SER A 430 2.86 -6.51 -4.33
CA SER A 430 3.13 -7.91 -3.98
C SER A 430 2.06 -8.85 -4.57
N GLU A 431 0.78 -8.48 -4.50
CA GLU A 431 -0.31 -9.25 -5.10
C GLU A 431 -0.18 -9.35 -6.63
N TYR A 432 0.22 -8.27 -7.30
CA TYR A 432 0.49 -8.28 -8.74
C TYR A 432 1.65 -9.20 -9.10
N ILE A 433 2.73 -9.17 -8.33
CA ILE A 433 3.89 -10.04 -8.54
C ILE A 433 3.53 -11.51 -8.36
N LYS A 434 2.69 -11.86 -7.40
CA LYS A 434 2.21 -13.24 -7.22
C LYS A 434 1.45 -13.74 -8.45
N LYS A 435 0.56 -12.91 -9.02
CA LYS A 435 -0.19 -13.23 -10.24
C LYS A 435 0.75 -13.41 -11.44
N ILE A 436 1.71 -12.50 -11.61
CA ILE A 436 2.71 -12.55 -12.69
C ILE A 436 3.60 -13.77 -12.57
N SER A 437 4.08 -14.06 -11.35
CA SER A 437 4.93 -15.21 -11.05
C SER A 437 4.29 -16.51 -11.54
N LYS A 438 3.00 -16.73 -11.24
CA LYS A 438 2.26 -17.92 -11.69
C LYS A 438 2.35 -18.12 -13.20
N ASN A 439 2.04 -17.09 -13.99
CA ASN A 439 2.09 -17.19 -15.44
C ASN A 439 3.53 -17.33 -15.97
N TYR A 440 4.46 -16.54 -15.43
CA TYR A 440 5.85 -16.55 -15.87
C TYR A 440 6.51 -17.92 -15.71
N TYR A 441 6.38 -18.55 -14.55
CA TYR A 441 6.98 -19.87 -14.31
C TYR A 441 6.23 -20.99 -15.03
N LEU A 442 4.91 -20.87 -15.25
CA LEU A 442 4.15 -21.78 -16.11
C LEU A 442 4.66 -21.74 -17.56
N ILE A 443 4.84 -20.55 -18.13
CA ILE A 443 5.38 -20.38 -19.50
C ILE A 443 6.77 -20.98 -19.57
N LYS A 444 7.66 -20.61 -18.64
CA LYS A 444 9.05 -21.10 -18.60
C LYS A 444 9.10 -22.63 -18.52
N LYS A 445 8.25 -23.24 -17.70
CA LYS A 445 8.14 -24.70 -17.57
C LYS A 445 7.66 -25.33 -18.88
N ASN A 446 6.54 -24.86 -19.42
CA ASN A 446 5.94 -25.46 -20.61
C ASN A 446 6.81 -25.26 -21.86
N ASP A 447 7.45 -24.11 -22.04
CA ASP A 447 8.40 -23.88 -23.13
C ASP A 447 9.60 -24.83 -23.03
N SER A 448 10.08 -25.11 -21.83
CA SER A 448 11.16 -26.10 -21.61
C SER A 448 10.71 -27.51 -22.02
N ILE A 449 9.50 -27.92 -21.63
CA ILE A 449 8.97 -29.25 -21.98
C ILE A 449 8.73 -29.35 -23.50
N LEU A 450 8.08 -28.36 -24.11
CA LEU A 450 7.76 -28.35 -25.53
C LEU A 450 9.02 -28.27 -26.42
N SER A 451 10.06 -27.57 -25.97
CA SER A 451 11.33 -27.54 -26.70
C SER A 451 12.06 -28.87 -26.64
N LEU A 452 12.09 -29.54 -25.47
CA LEU A 452 12.64 -30.89 -25.33
C LEU A 452 11.88 -31.93 -26.14
N ALA A 453 10.55 -31.84 -26.21
CA ALA A 453 9.72 -32.75 -27.00
C ALA A 453 10.00 -32.66 -28.51
N LYS A 454 10.43 -31.49 -29.01
CA LYS A 454 10.78 -31.26 -30.42
C LYS A 454 12.18 -31.76 -30.81
N MET A 455 13.03 -32.07 -29.84
CA MET A 455 14.40 -32.54 -30.10
C MET A 455 14.39 -33.98 -30.66
N SER A 456 15.37 -34.31 -31.50
CA SER A 456 15.64 -35.71 -31.86
C SER A 456 16.23 -36.47 -30.68
N ASP A 457 16.19 -37.80 -30.69
CA ASP A 457 16.69 -38.60 -29.56
C ASP A 457 18.20 -38.41 -29.32
N VAL A 458 18.97 -38.16 -30.39
CA VAL A 458 20.39 -37.77 -30.30
C VAL A 458 20.54 -36.44 -29.58
N GLN A 459 19.72 -35.44 -29.92
CA GLN A 459 19.74 -34.12 -29.29
C GLN A 459 19.32 -34.18 -27.83
N LYS A 460 18.28 -34.96 -27.48
CA LYS A 460 17.86 -35.17 -26.09
C LYS A 460 18.99 -35.80 -25.27
N THR A 461 19.65 -36.81 -25.82
CA THR A 461 20.76 -37.51 -25.16
C THR A 461 21.94 -36.58 -24.90
N ASP A 462 22.35 -35.78 -25.90
CA ASP A 462 23.43 -34.78 -25.73
C ASP A 462 23.04 -33.70 -24.71
N PHE A 463 21.80 -33.20 -24.76
CA PHE A 463 21.29 -32.21 -23.81
C PHE A 463 21.36 -32.72 -22.37
N PHE A 464 20.83 -33.91 -22.09
CA PHE A 464 20.85 -34.46 -20.74
C PHE A 464 22.24 -34.91 -20.29
N THR A 465 23.11 -35.34 -21.20
CA THR A 465 24.52 -35.60 -20.88
C THR A 465 25.21 -34.35 -20.33
N LYS A 466 25.01 -33.21 -21.01
CA LYS A 466 25.52 -31.90 -20.56
C LYS A 466 24.88 -31.44 -19.25
N TYR A 467 23.57 -31.65 -19.09
CA TYR A 467 22.86 -31.33 -17.83
C TYR A 467 23.39 -32.16 -16.65
N ILE A 468 23.57 -33.46 -16.83
CA ILE A 468 24.11 -34.38 -15.82
C ILE A 468 25.53 -33.98 -15.42
N ALA A 469 26.38 -33.59 -16.38
CA ALA A 469 27.72 -33.08 -16.08
C ALA A 469 27.67 -31.82 -15.19
N LYS A 470 26.76 -30.88 -15.49
CA LYS A 470 26.54 -29.69 -14.65
C LYS A 470 26.00 -30.04 -13.27
N LEU A 471 25.07 -31.00 -13.18
CA LEU A 471 24.51 -31.47 -11.91
C LEU A 471 25.60 -32.08 -11.02
N LYS A 472 26.44 -32.98 -11.57
CA LYS A 472 27.59 -33.57 -10.85
C LYS A 472 28.54 -32.49 -10.33
N ALA A 473 28.91 -31.52 -11.17
CA ALA A 473 29.80 -30.43 -10.77
C ALA A 473 29.18 -29.51 -9.68
N LYS A 474 27.86 -29.27 -9.75
CA LYS A 474 27.13 -28.50 -8.74
C LYS A 474 27.10 -29.23 -7.39
N GLU A 475 26.70 -30.50 -7.38
CA GLU A 475 26.66 -31.32 -6.17
C GLU A 475 28.06 -31.46 -5.54
N GLU A 476 29.11 -31.64 -6.34
CA GLU A 476 30.50 -31.68 -5.85
C GLU A 476 30.95 -30.34 -5.24
N LYS A 477 30.52 -29.21 -5.81
CA LYS A 477 30.81 -27.89 -5.26
C LYS A 477 30.09 -27.68 -3.92
N GLU A 478 28.81 -28.00 -3.85
CA GLU A 478 28.01 -27.90 -2.62
C GLU A 478 28.58 -28.80 -1.51
N GLU A 479 29.02 -30.01 -1.86
CA GLU A 479 29.72 -30.92 -0.95
C GLU A 479 31.04 -30.33 -0.44
N ARG A 480 31.87 -29.76 -1.33
CA ARG A 480 33.12 -29.09 -0.93
C ARG A 480 32.88 -27.88 -0.03
N GLU A 481 31.85 -27.09 -0.32
CA GLU A 481 31.46 -25.95 0.52
C GLU A 481 30.95 -26.41 1.88
N ARG A 482 30.19 -27.51 1.94
CA ARG A 482 29.77 -28.14 3.19
C ARG A 482 30.97 -28.59 4.02
N ILE A 483 31.90 -29.35 3.42
CA ILE A 483 33.14 -29.79 4.09
C ILE A 483 33.95 -28.59 4.59
N ARG A 484 34.05 -27.51 3.81
CA ARG A 484 34.75 -26.28 4.22
C ARG A 484 34.04 -25.58 5.38
N ALA A 485 32.72 -25.48 5.34
CA ALA A 485 31.92 -24.88 6.40
C ALA A 485 32.03 -25.69 7.70
N GLU A 486 31.98 -27.01 7.62
CA GLU A 486 32.20 -27.92 8.75
C GLU A 486 33.61 -27.76 9.34
N ARG A 487 34.65 -27.68 8.50
CA ARG A 487 36.02 -27.39 8.95
C ARG A 487 36.16 -26.01 9.62
N SER A 488 35.49 -24.98 9.10
CA SER A 488 35.54 -23.62 9.69
C SER A 488 34.84 -23.52 11.03
N LYS A 489 33.81 -24.35 11.28
CA LYS A 489 33.11 -24.41 12.58
C LYS A 489 33.90 -25.19 13.63
N GLY A 490 34.82 -26.06 13.22
CA GLY A 490 35.71 -26.80 14.12
C GLY A 490 36.94 -26.02 14.60
N PHE A 491 37.14 -24.77 14.15
CA PHE A 491 38.36 -23.99 14.45
C PHE A 491 38.18 -22.93 15.55
N ASP A 492 36.95 -22.69 16.03
CA ASP A 492 36.62 -21.59 16.95
C ASP A 492 36.33 -22.04 18.40
N GLY A 493 36.60 -23.31 18.72
CA GLY A 493 36.60 -23.85 20.09
C GLY A 493 38.04 -24.08 20.54
N GLY A 494 38.51 -23.28 21.49
CA GLY A 494 39.87 -23.33 22.03
C GLY A 494 40.20 -24.60 22.81
N ASP A 495 40.33 -25.73 22.11
CA ASP A 495 40.86 -26.99 22.67
C ASP A 495 41.88 -27.60 21.70
N TYR A 496 42.96 -26.86 21.49
CA TYR A 496 44.05 -27.19 20.56
C TYR A 496 45.13 -28.09 21.18
N SER A 497 44.78 -28.96 22.15
CA SER A 497 45.77 -29.85 22.80
C SER A 497 45.40 -31.33 22.89
N ALA A 498 44.31 -31.80 22.28
CA ALA A 498 43.89 -33.21 22.44
C ALA A 498 43.92 -34.07 21.15
N THR A 499 44.37 -33.57 20.00
CA THR A 499 44.35 -34.40 18.76
C THR A 499 45.42 -34.05 17.74
N SER A 500 46.68 -34.00 18.18
CA SER A 500 47.82 -34.17 17.27
C SER A 500 48.05 -35.66 17.03
N ILE A 501 47.85 -36.12 15.80
CA ILE A 501 48.20 -37.48 15.33
C ILE A 501 49.74 -37.70 15.30
N PHE A 502 50.53 -36.68 15.66
CA PHE A 502 51.98 -36.75 15.81
C PHE A 502 52.47 -36.69 17.26
N ALA A 503 51.57 -36.79 18.25
CA ALA A 503 51.90 -36.81 19.67
C ALA A 503 51.40 -38.09 20.34
N ASN A 504 51.99 -39.24 20.00
CA ASN A 504 52.27 -40.30 20.98
C ASN A 504 53.08 -41.43 20.35
N ASN A 505 54.39 -41.35 20.51
CA ASN A 505 55.25 -42.51 20.57
C ASN A 505 55.60 -42.69 22.05
N THR A 506 54.97 -43.66 22.73
CA THR A 506 55.54 -44.55 23.77
C THR A 506 54.45 -45.21 24.63
N ASN A 507 54.44 -46.54 24.59
CA ASN A 507 54.01 -47.51 25.62
C ASN A 507 52.72 -47.27 26.40
N SER A 508 51.75 -48.19 26.27
CA SER A 508 51.68 -49.38 27.14
C SER A 508 50.29 -50.03 27.09
N PHE A 509 50.31 -51.34 26.84
CA PHE A 509 49.55 -52.43 27.48
C PHE A 509 48.01 -52.39 27.60
N ALA A 510 47.43 -53.55 27.28
CA ALA A 510 46.02 -53.89 27.20
C ALA A 510 45.15 -53.49 28.40
N ASP A 511 43.90 -53.12 28.12
CA ASP A 511 42.79 -53.40 29.02
C ASP A 511 41.54 -53.81 28.24
N PHE A 512 40.95 -54.93 28.66
CA PHE A 512 39.87 -55.67 28.03
C PHE A 512 38.72 -55.73 29.04
N GLY A 513 37.69 -54.90 28.84
CA GLY A 513 36.39 -55.10 29.50
C GLY A 513 35.84 -53.92 30.29
N VAL A 514 34.57 -53.62 30.01
CA VAL A 514 33.62 -52.81 30.80
C VAL A 514 33.74 -51.28 30.67
N THR A 515 33.00 -50.78 29.67
CA THR A 515 32.21 -49.54 29.69
C THR A 515 32.80 -48.30 30.35
N THR A 516 33.54 -47.52 29.56
CA THR A 516 33.56 -46.06 29.70
C THR A 516 32.82 -45.48 28.50
N LYS A 517 31.49 -45.40 28.56
CA LYS A 517 30.70 -44.57 27.65
C LYS A 517 31.08 -43.12 27.93
N GLY A 518 32.12 -42.63 27.25
CA GLY A 518 32.34 -41.19 27.12
C GLY A 518 31.06 -40.53 26.63
N PHE A 519 30.80 -39.31 27.09
CA PHE A 519 29.65 -38.52 26.68
C PHE A 519 29.51 -38.56 25.15
N TYR A 520 28.30 -38.78 24.63
CA TYR A 520 28.04 -39.01 23.19
C TYR A 520 28.73 -37.99 22.28
N PHE A 521 28.79 -36.73 22.72
CA PHE A 521 29.40 -35.60 22.00
C PHE A 521 30.92 -35.48 22.17
N SER A 522 31.56 -36.40 22.87
CA SER A 522 33.02 -36.49 23.01
C SER A 522 33.65 -37.44 21.99
N ASN A 523 32.85 -38.25 21.30
CA ASN A 523 33.30 -39.19 20.29
C ASN A 523 32.97 -38.66 18.88
N THR A 524 33.97 -38.16 18.17
CA THR A 524 33.83 -37.55 16.83
C THR A 524 33.22 -38.50 15.80
N GLY A 525 33.55 -39.80 15.85
CA GLY A 525 32.96 -40.82 14.97
C GLY A 525 31.47 -41.03 15.23
N THR A 526 31.06 -41.01 16.51
CA THR A 526 29.66 -41.16 16.92
C THR A 526 28.85 -39.91 16.58
N ILE A 527 29.42 -38.71 16.74
CA ILE A 527 28.80 -37.44 16.30
C ILE A 527 28.60 -37.40 14.79
N SER A 528 29.60 -37.82 14.01
CA SER A 528 29.51 -37.84 12.55
C SER A 528 28.43 -38.83 12.06
N LYS A 529 28.40 -40.03 12.65
CA LYS A 529 27.37 -41.04 12.36
C LYS A 529 25.98 -40.57 12.81
N GLY A 530 25.88 -39.93 13.97
CA GLY A 530 24.66 -39.32 14.51
C GLY A 530 24.13 -38.21 13.63
N THR A 531 25.00 -37.31 13.17
CA THR A 531 24.68 -36.21 12.25
C THR A 531 24.18 -36.75 10.92
N SER A 532 24.85 -37.74 10.35
CA SER A 532 24.43 -38.39 9.11
C SER A 532 23.08 -39.09 9.26
N SER A 533 22.88 -39.83 10.34
CA SER A 533 21.60 -40.51 10.64
C SER A 533 20.47 -39.51 10.88
N PHE A 534 20.75 -38.42 11.59
CA PHE A 534 19.80 -37.33 11.82
C PHE A 534 19.38 -36.68 10.52
N LYS A 535 20.33 -36.37 9.62
CA LYS A 535 20.04 -35.83 8.29
C LYS A 535 19.29 -36.83 7.40
N GLN A 536 19.54 -38.12 7.54
CA GLN A 536 18.81 -39.14 6.79
C GLN A 536 17.34 -39.24 7.22
N VAL A 537 17.07 -39.17 8.53
CA VAL A 537 15.70 -39.27 9.08
C VAL A 537 14.95 -37.93 8.95
N TRP A 538 15.63 -36.83 9.22
CA TRP A 538 14.99 -35.52 9.37
C TRP A 538 15.36 -34.51 8.28
N GLY A 539 16.40 -34.73 7.48
CA GLY A 539 16.93 -33.74 6.53
C GLY A 539 17.71 -32.61 7.22
N GLU A 540 18.05 -31.57 6.45
CA GLU A 540 18.66 -30.34 6.98
C GLU A 540 17.61 -29.52 7.74
N ARG A 541 17.80 -29.36 9.07
CA ARG A 541 16.88 -28.64 9.95
C ARG A 541 17.49 -27.32 10.40
N ALA A 542 16.69 -26.26 10.40
CA ALA A 542 17.08 -24.99 11.00
C ALA A 542 17.17 -25.15 12.52
N LEU A 543 18.14 -24.48 13.14
CA LEU A 543 18.27 -24.42 14.59
C LEU A 543 17.20 -23.47 15.14
N ALA A 544 16.03 -24.01 15.46
CA ALA A 544 14.91 -23.28 16.02
C ALA A 544 14.10 -24.19 16.97
N ASP A 545 13.32 -23.59 17.87
CA ASP A 545 12.37 -24.33 18.68
C ASP A 545 11.36 -25.07 17.79
N ASN A 546 10.92 -26.24 18.25
CA ASN A 546 10.05 -27.14 17.48
C ASN A 546 10.65 -27.60 16.14
N TRP A 547 11.98 -27.72 16.03
CA TRP A 547 12.66 -28.15 14.79
C TRP A 547 12.11 -29.46 14.19
N ARG A 548 11.61 -30.36 15.05
CA ARG A 548 10.95 -31.62 14.65
C ARG A 548 9.72 -31.38 13.76
N TYR A 549 9.01 -30.29 13.99
CA TYR A 549 7.79 -29.88 13.28
C TYR A 549 8.02 -28.71 12.32
N SER A 550 9.12 -27.95 12.47
CA SER A 550 9.47 -26.88 11.54
C SER A 550 9.90 -27.48 10.20
N LYS A 551 9.09 -27.28 9.16
CA LYS A 551 9.52 -27.50 7.79
C LYS A 551 10.75 -26.61 7.54
N LYS A 552 11.81 -27.12 6.90
CA LYS A 552 12.94 -26.30 6.42
C LYS A 552 12.37 -25.04 5.79
N MET A 553 12.79 -23.84 6.20
CA MET A 553 12.38 -22.63 5.50
C MET A 553 12.79 -22.78 4.04
N ALA A 554 11.81 -22.82 3.15
CA ALA A 554 12.07 -22.99 1.73
C ALA A 554 12.94 -21.81 1.28
N SER A 555 14.10 -22.12 0.70
CA SER A 555 14.90 -21.08 0.07
C SER A 555 14.16 -20.52 -1.15
N ILE A 556 14.55 -19.33 -1.61
CA ILE A 556 14.02 -18.78 -2.87
C ILE A 556 14.23 -19.79 -4.03
N GLU A 557 15.34 -20.53 -4.00
CA GLU A 557 15.62 -21.56 -5.00
C GLU A 557 14.68 -22.76 -4.88
N ASP A 558 14.36 -23.20 -3.65
CA ASP A 558 13.37 -24.26 -3.42
C ASP A 558 11.98 -23.86 -3.94
N LEU A 559 11.56 -22.61 -3.71
CA LEU A 559 10.29 -22.08 -4.21
C LEU A 559 10.25 -22.00 -5.74
N LYS A 560 11.36 -21.65 -6.39
CA LYS A 560 11.49 -21.65 -7.86
C LYS A 560 11.42 -23.06 -8.42
N ASN A 561 12.12 -24.01 -7.79
CA ASN A 561 12.10 -25.40 -8.19
C ASN A 561 10.70 -25.97 -8.11
N ASP A 562 9.97 -25.69 -7.02
CA ASP A 562 8.56 -26.08 -6.87
C ASP A 562 7.67 -25.46 -7.95
N ALA A 563 7.81 -24.16 -8.22
CA ALA A 563 7.06 -23.48 -9.29
C ALA A 563 7.34 -24.05 -10.69
N LEU A 564 8.56 -24.57 -10.92
CA LEU A 564 8.95 -25.26 -12.16
C LEU A 564 8.55 -26.75 -12.16
N GLY A 565 8.00 -27.28 -11.05
CA GLY A 565 7.63 -28.68 -10.89
C GLY A 565 8.81 -29.63 -10.71
N VAL A 566 9.93 -29.15 -10.19
CA VAL A 566 11.13 -29.95 -9.87
C VAL A 566 10.98 -30.53 -8.47
N THR A 567 11.06 -31.85 -8.34
CA THR A 567 10.96 -32.54 -7.04
C THR A 567 12.21 -32.32 -6.19
N SER A 568 12.04 -32.09 -4.88
CA SER A 568 13.15 -31.79 -3.96
C SER A 568 14.00 -33.00 -3.55
N ALA A 569 13.52 -34.24 -3.78
CA ALA A 569 14.27 -35.45 -3.46
C ALA A 569 15.08 -35.93 -4.68
N PRO A 570 16.42 -36.05 -4.59
CA PRO A 570 17.24 -36.52 -5.70
C PRO A 570 16.94 -37.99 -6.02
N ASN A 571 16.45 -38.27 -7.23
CA ASN A 571 16.27 -39.64 -7.69
C ASN A 571 17.65 -40.32 -7.89
N PRO A 572 17.85 -41.59 -7.50
CA PRO A 572 19.10 -42.31 -7.77
C PRO A 572 19.49 -42.33 -9.26
N ARG A 573 18.50 -42.39 -10.17
CA ARG A 573 18.70 -42.38 -11.62
C ARG A 573 18.98 -40.99 -12.21
N ARG A 574 19.15 -39.93 -11.38
CA ARG A 574 19.41 -38.55 -11.84
C ARG A 574 20.71 -38.38 -12.64
N TYR A 575 21.56 -39.40 -12.69
CA TYR A 575 22.79 -39.46 -13.48
C TYR A 575 22.66 -40.26 -14.77
N GLU A 576 21.46 -40.77 -15.08
CA GLU A 576 21.13 -41.47 -16.30
C GLU A 576 20.40 -40.52 -17.26
N THR A 577 20.77 -40.50 -18.54
CA THR A 577 20.08 -39.70 -19.55
C THR A 577 18.67 -40.22 -19.80
N THR A 578 18.50 -41.55 -19.81
CA THR A 578 17.22 -42.25 -20.03
C THR A 578 16.15 -41.84 -19.01
N TYR A 579 16.54 -41.63 -17.75
CA TYR A 579 15.65 -41.16 -16.68
C TYR A 579 14.96 -39.82 -16.98
N TYR A 580 15.63 -38.90 -17.66
CA TYR A 580 15.02 -37.62 -18.03
C TYR A 580 14.22 -37.73 -19.33
N ILE A 581 14.70 -38.53 -20.29
CA ILE A 581 14.04 -38.72 -21.59
C ILE A 581 12.67 -39.38 -21.41
N GLU A 582 12.55 -40.39 -20.54
CA GLU A 582 11.29 -41.10 -20.26
C GLU A 582 10.20 -40.21 -19.66
N GLN A 583 10.56 -39.06 -19.08
CA GLN A 583 9.62 -38.11 -18.47
C GLN A 583 9.09 -37.06 -19.46
N ILE A 584 9.66 -36.97 -20.66
CA ILE A 584 9.19 -36.02 -21.68
C ILE A 584 7.89 -36.57 -22.29
N PRO A 585 6.77 -35.82 -22.25
CA PRO A 585 5.54 -36.24 -22.89
C PRO A 585 5.71 -36.43 -24.40
N THR A 586 5.28 -37.57 -24.92
CA THR A 586 5.26 -37.88 -26.36
C THR A 586 3.84 -37.84 -26.95
N ASP A 587 2.84 -37.93 -26.09
CA ASP A 587 1.42 -37.87 -26.42
C ASP A 587 1.03 -36.49 -26.99
N GLN A 588 0.39 -36.50 -28.17
CA GLN A 588 0.06 -35.28 -28.91
C GLN A 588 -1.02 -34.45 -28.20
N GLU A 589 -1.98 -35.09 -27.53
CA GLU A 589 -3.02 -34.38 -26.77
C GLU A 589 -2.39 -33.62 -25.60
N ARG A 590 -1.49 -34.28 -24.85
CA ARG A 590 -0.76 -33.67 -23.75
C ARG A 590 0.13 -32.52 -24.20
N LEU A 591 0.84 -32.67 -25.32
CA LEU A 591 1.65 -31.60 -25.90
C LEU A 591 0.78 -30.44 -26.38
N GLY A 592 -0.38 -30.73 -26.97
CA GLY A 592 -1.39 -29.73 -27.36
C GLY A 592 -1.89 -28.92 -26.16
N GLN A 593 -2.23 -29.59 -25.05
CA GLN A 593 -2.67 -28.92 -23.83
C GLN A 593 -1.56 -28.05 -23.23
N LEU A 594 -0.32 -28.54 -23.17
CA LEU A 594 0.83 -27.75 -22.69
C LEU A 594 1.05 -26.48 -23.52
N LYS A 595 0.90 -26.58 -24.85
CA LYS A 595 0.95 -25.43 -25.76
C LYS A 595 -0.17 -24.45 -25.44
N LYS A 596 -1.41 -24.92 -25.30
CA LYS A 596 -2.57 -24.08 -24.99
C LYS A 596 -2.43 -23.34 -23.66
N ASP A 597 -1.97 -24.04 -22.62
CA ASP A 597 -1.72 -23.46 -21.30
C ASP A 597 -0.63 -22.39 -21.39
N ARG A 598 0.46 -22.66 -22.12
CA ARG A 598 1.58 -21.73 -22.34
C ARG A 598 1.13 -20.49 -23.11
N ASP A 599 0.36 -20.67 -24.18
CA ASP A 599 -0.15 -19.57 -25.02
C ASP A 599 -1.10 -18.66 -24.22
N THR A 600 -2.02 -19.26 -23.45
CA THR A 600 -2.96 -18.54 -22.57
C THR A 600 -2.22 -17.78 -21.47
N ALA A 601 -1.23 -18.42 -20.83
CA ALA A 601 -0.41 -17.79 -19.81
C ALA A 601 0.41 -16.62 -20.39
N SER A 602 0.92 -16.75 -21.61
CA SER A 602 1.70 -15.72 -22.31
C SER A 602 0.86 -14.49 -22.62
N LEU A 603 -0.38 -14.68 -23.10
CA LEU A 603 -1.34 -13.60 -23.31
C LEU A 603 -1.60 -12.86 -21.99
N GLY A 604 -1.93 -13.62 -20.95
CA GLY A 604 -2.17 -13.07 -19.62
C GLY A 604 -0.95 -12.31 -19.08
N LEU A 605 0.26 -12.84 -19.26
CA LEU A 605 1.49 -12.20 -18.80
C LEU A 605 1.75 -10.87 -19.50
N GLY A 606 1.59 -10.81 -20.83
CA GLY A 606 1.73 -9.56 -21.59
C GLY A 606 0.74 -8.49 -21.14
N VAL A 607 -0.53 -8.86 -20.97
CA VAL A 607 -1.57 -7.95 -20.44
C VAL A 607 -1.26 -7.49 -19.02
N MET A 608 -0.77 -8.38 -18.15
CA MET A 608 -0.39 -8.03 -16.78
C MET A 608 0.78 -7.05 -16.73
N TYR A 609 1.79 -7.18 -17.60
CA TYR A 609 2.89 -6.20 -17.65
C TYR A 609 2.41 -4.79 -18.00
N GLN A 610 1.43 -4.68 -18.89
CA GLN A 610 0.82 -3.39 -19.21
C GLN A 610 -0.06 -2.88 -18.06
N ASN A 611 -0.93 -3.72 -17.50
CA ASN A 611 -1.94 -3.27 -16.53
C ASN A 611 -1.37 -3.02 -15.12
N TYR A 612 -0.40 -3.82 -14.67
CA TYR A 612 0.14 -3.73 -13.32
C TYR A 612 1.41 -2.89 -13.23
N PHE A 613 2.24 -2.89 -14.27
CA PHE A 613 3.53 -2.17 -14.26
C PHE A 613 3.61 -1.03 -15.28
N THR A 614 2.60 -0.87 -16.14
CA THR A 614 2.65 0.08 -17.27
C THR A 614 3.90 -0.13 -18.15
N ASN A 615 4.44 -1.35 -18.16
CA ASN A 615 5.65 -1.69 -18.91
C ASN A 615 5.28 -2.09 -20.34
N THR A 616 4.87 -1.10 -21.13
CA THR A 616 4.46 -1.28 -22.53
C THR A 616 5.52 -2.00 -23.39
N PRO A 617 6.83 -1.69 -23.29
CA PRO A 617 7.85 -2.40 -24.06
C PRO A 617 7.90 -3.91 -23.75
N LEU A 618 7.90 -4.28 -22.47
CA LEU A 618 7.95 -5.70 -22.07
C LEU A 618 6.66 -6.43 -22.45
N ALA A 619 5.49 -5.80 -22.22
CA ALA A 619 4.19 -6.32 -22.63
C ALA A 619 4.15 -6.61 -24.14
N THR A 620 4.55 -5.63 -24.94
CA THR A 620 4.59 -5.71 -26.40
C THR A 620 5.51 -6.84 -26.87
N LYS A 621 6.71 -6.94 -26.30
CA LYS A 621 7.64 -8.03 -26.60
C LYS A 621 7.01 -9.39 -26.28
N THR A 622 6.49 -9.57 -25.07
CA THR A 622 5.87 -10.83 -24.64
C THR A 622 4.70 -11.25 -25.53
N LEU A 623 3.87 -10.30 -25.97
CA LEU A 623 2.75 -10.62 -26.86
C LEU A 623 3.20 -10.89 -28.30
N TYR A 624 4.23 -10.21 -28.81
CA TYR A 624 4.79 -10.56 -30.12
C TYR A 624 5.48 -11.92 -30.11
N ASP A 625 6.22 -12.25 -29.05
CA ASP A 625 6.81 -13.59 -28.86
C ASP A 625 5.70 -14.66 -28.90
N LEU A 626 4.51 -14.35 -28.36
CA LEU A 626 3.32 -15.21 -28.47
C LEU A 626 2.77 -15.27 -29.90
N VAL A 627 2.59 -14.13 -30.58
CA VAL A 627 2.11 -14.09 -31.98
C VAL A 627 3.00 -14.93 -32.90
N ASP A 628 4.33 -14.84 -32.73
CA ASP A 628 5.30 -15.52 -33.59
C ASP A 628 5.26 -17.06 -33.45
N VAL A 629 4.75 -17.59 -32.32
CA VAL A 629 4.55 -19.03 -32.12
C VAL A 629 3.19 -19.55 -32.60
N LYS A 630 2.39 -18.71 -33.28
CA LYS A 630 1.10 -19.04 -33.90
C LYS A 630 0.15 -19.77 -32.92
N PRO A 631 -0.41 -19.06 -31.93
CA PRO A 631 -1.37 -19.62 -30.98
C PRO A 631 -2.72 -19.90 -31.67
N GLU A 632 -3.65 -20.49 -30.93
CA GLU A 632 -5.05 -20.60 -31.39
C GLU A 632 -5.59 -19.21 -31.79
N GLU A 633 -6.45 -19.16 -32.83
CA GLU A 633 -6.93 -17.92 -33.44
C GLU A 633 -7.50 -16.91 -32.41
N LYS A 634 -8.29 -17.38 -31.44
CA LYS A 634 -8.83 -16.53 -30.38
C LYS A 634 -7.75 -15.82 -29.57
N VAL A 635 -6.66 -16.55 -29.24
CA VAL A 635 -5.53 -16.01 -28.48
C VAL A 635 -4.69 -15.08 -29.36
N MET A 636 -4.51 -15.42 -30.64
CA MET A 636 -3.85 -14.59 -31.63
C MET A 636 -4.52 -13.21 -31.74
N LEU A 637 -5.83 -13.20 -31.99
CA LEU A 637 -6.62 -11.97 -32.13
C LEU A 637 -6.54 -11.10 -30.88
N GLN A 638 -6.64 -11.69 -29.69
CA GLN A 638 -6.51 -10.99 -28.42
C GLN A 638 -5.10 -10.39 -28.24
N ALA A 639 -4.05 -11.14 -28.55
CA ALA A 639 -2.68 -10.64 -28.46
C ALA A 639 -2.44 -9.46 -29.40
N LEU A 640 -2.86 -9.58 -30.67
CA LEU A 640 -2.74 -8.51 -31.68
C LEU A 640 -3.52 -7.26 -31.28
N TYR A 641 -4.74 -7.43 -30.76
CA TYR A 641 -5.54 -6.33 -30.24
C TYR A 641 -4.83 -5.60 -29.10
N GLU A 642 -4.36 -6.33 -28.09
CA GLU A 642 -3.68 -5.73 -26.94
C GLU A 642 -2.41 -4.99 -27.39
N ILE A 643 -1.60 -5.60 -28.26
CA ILE A 643 -0.42 -4.95 -28.86
C ILE A 643 -0.83 -3.65 -29.56
N PHE A 644 -1.81 -3.70 -30.44
CA PHE A 644 -2.25 -2.53 -31.19
C PHE A 644 -2.75 -1.43 -30.25
N ALA A 645 -3.67 -1.75 -29.35
CA ALA A 645 -4.32 -0.81 -28.44
C ALA A 645 -3.33 -0.14 -27.48
N MET A 646 -2.40 -0.90 -26.88
CA MET A 646 -1.45 -0.33 -25.93
C MET A 646 -0.38 0.54 -26.61
N ASN A 647 -0.07 0.27 -27.88
CA ASN A 647 0.97 0.96 -28.64
C ASN A 647 0.45 2.08 -29.55
N TYR A 648 -0.84 2.13 -29.88
CA TYR A 648 -1.39 3.07 -30.88
C TYR A 648 -0.95 4.53 -30.67
N LEU A 649 -0.98 5.01 -29.42
CA LEU A 649 -0.53 6.37 -29.08
C LEU A 649 0.94 6.46 -28.63
N LYS A 650 1.55 5.34 -28.23
CA LYS A 650 2.86 5.33 -27.56
C LYS A 650 4.01 4.91 -28.47
N ASN A 651 3.76 3.94 -29.34
CA ASN A 651 4.71 3.36 -30.28
C ASN A 651 3.99 2.96 -31.58
N PRO A 652 3.74 3.93 -32.48
CA PRO A 652 2.97 3.68 -33.70
C PRO A 652 3.57 2.57 -34.58
N GLN A 653 4.89 2.41 -34.60
CA GLN A 653 5.55 1.35 -35.37
C GLN A 653 5.16 -0.05 -34.88
N ALA A 654 5.21 -0.27 -33.56
CA ALA A 654 4.80 -1.54 -32.97
C ALA A 654 3.29 -1.78 -33.13
N SER A 655 2.47 -0.73 -33.15
CA SER A 655 1.03 -0.82 -33.41
C SER A 655 0.73 -1.22 -34.87
N GLU A 656 1.46 -0.65 -35.83
CA GLU A 656 1.23 -0.86 -37.26
C GLU A 656 1.42 -2.32 -37.68
N ARG A 657 2.44 -3.02 -37.17
CA ARG A 657 2.62 -4.47 -37.45
C ARG A 657 1.40 -5.29 -37.04
N ALA A 658 0.88 -5.06 -35.83
CA ALA A 658 -0.30 -5.79 -35.34
C ALA A 658 -1.54 -5.45 -36.16
N LYS A 659 -1.71 -4.18 -36.53
CA LYS A 659 -2.77 -3.73 -37.44
C LYS A 659 -2.69 -4.46 -38.79
N GLN A 660 -1.54 -4.51 -39.43
CA GLN A 660 -1.39 -5.17 -40.73
C GLN A 660 -1.78 -6.65 -40.67
N ILE A 661 -1.39 -7.37 -39.62
CA ILE A 661 -1.80 -8.77 -39.42
C ILE A 661 -3.33 -8.86 -39.25
N LEU A 662 -3.94 -8.01 -38.41
CA LEU A 662 -5.39 -7.98 -38.23
C LEU A 662 -6.15 -7.69 -39.53
N LEU A 663 -5.66 -6.76 -40.36
CA LEU A 663 -6.34 -6.36 -41.58
C LEU A 663 -6.19 -7.37 -42.71
N ASN A 664 -5.03 -8.02 -42.82
CA ASN A 664 -4.74 -8.95 -43.92
C ASN A 664 -5.25 -10.35 -43.62
N ASP A 665 -5.01 -10.85 -42.40
CA ASP A 665 -5.30 -12.24 -42.05
C ASP A 665 -6.69 -12.38 -41.40
N TYR A 666 -7.20 -11.32 -40.76
CA TYR A 666 -8.47 -11.34 -40.01
C TYR A 666 -9.44 -10.20 -40.35
N PRO A 667 -9.63 -9.83 -41.63
CA PRO A 667 -10.32 -8.60 -42.04
C PRO A 667 -11.77 -8.47 -41.56
N TYR A 668 -12.43 -9.59 -41.25
CA TYR A 668 -13.85 -9.67 -40.86
C TYR A 668 -14.08 -9.55 -39.35
N THR A 669 -13.01 -9.45 -38.56
CA THR A 669 -13.11 -9.44 -37.10
C THR A 669 -13.37 -8.03 -36.55
N SER A 670 -14.06 -7.95 -35.40
CA SER A 670 -14.23 -6.69 -34.66
C SER A 670 -12.89 -6.05 -34.27
N TYR A 671 -11.83 -6.85 -34.11
CA TYR A 671 -10.46 -6.38 -33.87
C TYR A 671 -9.85 -5.70 -35.10
N ALA A 672 -10.05 -6.24 -36.30
CA ALA A 672 -9.61 -5.60 -37.54
C ALA A 672 -10.32 -4.26 -37.75
N GLU A 673 -11.64 -4.21 -37.52
CA GLU A 673 -12.40 -2.96 -37.57
C GLU A 673 -11.94 -1.93 -36.54
N PHE A 674 -11.67 -2.36 -35.30
CA PHE A 674 -11.05 -1.51 -34.28
C PHE A 674 -9.70 -0.95 -34.75
N ALA A 675 -8.87 -1.77 -35.40
CA ALA A 675 -7.58 -1.34 -35.91
C ALA A 675 -7.68 -0.42 -37.15
N ARG A 676 -8.75 -0.52 -37.95
CA ARG A 676 -9.08 0.43 -39.02
C ARG A 676 -9.44 1.79 -38.43
N ASN A 677 -10.27 1.80 -37.40
CA ASN A 677 -10.89 2.99 -36.83
C ASN A 677 -10.72 3.10 -35.30
N PRO A 678 -9.49 3.22 -34.77
CA PRO A 678 -9.25 3.35 -33.33
C PRO A 678 -9.81 4.68 -32.82
N LYS A 679 -10.86 4.66 -31.99
CA LYS A 679 -11.50 5.88 -31.51
C LYS A 679 -10.86 6.47 -30.25
N ASN A 680 -10.99 7.79 -30.12
CA ASN A 680 -10.45 8.59 -29.01
C ASN A 680 -11.06 8.20 -27.66
N VAL A 681 -10.21 8.19 -26.62
CA VAL A 681 -10.58 7.92 -25.22
C VAL A 681 -10.88 9.18 -24.40
N SER A 682 -10.85 10.36 -25.03
CA SER A 682 -11.08 11.65 -24.37
C SER A 682 -12.38 12.27 -24.88
N PHE A 683 -13.38 12.33 -23.99
CA PHE A 683 -14.68 12.92 -24.27
C PHE A 683 -14.80 14.32 -23.69
N VAL A 684 -15.45 15.21 -24.43
CA VAL A 684 -15.85 16.55 -23.97
C VAL A 684 -17.30 16.49 -23.50
N LYS A 685 -17.66 17.33 -22.52
CA LYS A 685 -19.03 17.45 -22.02
C LYS A 685 -20.00 17.68 -23.19
N SER A 686 -21.11 16.95 -23.20
CA SER A 686 -22.08 17.00 -24.28
C SER A 686 -22.76 18.37 -24.42
N SER A 687 -22.82 18.87 -25.65
CA SER A 687 -23.60 20.07 -25.98
C SER A 687 -25.10 19.77 -25.98
N GLU A 688 -25.92 20.82 -25.85
CA GLU A 688 -27.38 20.70 -25.94
C GLU A 688 -27.83 20.20 -27.32
N GLU A 689 -27.12 20.59 -28.39
CA GLU A 689 -27.35 20.12 -29.75
C GLU A 689 -27.22 18.58 -29.85
N VAL A 690 -26.12 18.02 -29.33
CA VAL A 690 -25.88 16.57 -29.39
C VAL A 690 -26.89 15.79 -28.53
N GLN A 691 -27.32 16.35 -27.40
CA GLN A 691 -28.38 15.75 -26.60
C GLN A 691 -29.72 15.69 -27.35
N ASN A 692 -30.04 16.72 -28.13
CA ASN A 692 -31.28 16.78 -28.91
C ASN A 692 -31.24 15.80 -30.09
N GLU A 693 -30.11 15.69 -30.79
CA GLU A 693 -29.95 14.68 -31.85
C GLU A 693 -30.05 13.25 -31.30
N TYR A 694 -29.55 12.99 -30.08
CA TYR A 694 -29.70 11.67 -29.46
C TYR A 694 -31.17 11.34 -29.18
N LYS A 695 -31.91 12.30 -28.60
CA LYS A 695 -33.36 12.14 -28.34
C LYS A 695 -34.12 11.88 -29.63
N LYS A 696 -33.79 12.60 -30.70
CA LYS A 696 -34.39 12.41 -32.03
C LYS A 696 -34.10 11.01 -32.59
N ALA A 697 -32.83 10.59 -32.58
CA ALA A 697 -32.45 9.25 -33.02
C ALA A 697 -33.16 8.15 -32.22
N TYR A 698 -33.29 8.34 -30.90
CA TYR A 698 -33.97 7.39 -30.02
C TYR A 698 -35.48 7.31 -30.29
N ALA A 699 -36.15 8.45 -30.45
CA ALA A 699 -37.57 8.48 -30.81
C ALA A 699 -37.85 7.80 -32.16
N LEU A 700 -36.94 7.97 -33.13
CA LEU A 700 -37.00 7.26 -34.43
C LEU A 700 -36.84 5.74 -34.25
N TYR A 701 -35.91 5.30 -33.40
CA TYR A 701 -35.76 3.88 -33.05
C TYR A 701 -37.02 3.31 -32.38
N GLU A 702 -37.61 4.03 -31.42
CA GLU A 702 -38.86 3.61 -30.75
C GLU A 702 -40.05 3.55 -31.71
N SER A 703 -40.06 4.41 -32.74
CA SER A 703 -41.08 4.40 -33.80
C SER A 703 -40.77 3.41 -34.93
N GLU A 704 -39.82 2.50 -34.72
CA GLU A 704 -39.35 1.48 -35.68
C GLU A 704 -38.77 2.03 -37.01
N LYS A 705 -38.43 3.32 -37.04
CA LYS A 705 -37.79 4.00 -38.17
C LYS A 705 -36.28 3.85 -38.11
N PHE A 706 -35.81 2.61 -38.19
CA PHE A 706 -34.41 2.27 -37.93
C PHE A 706 -33.41 2.90 -38.92
N GLY A 707 -33.79 3.04 -40.20
CA GLY A 707 -32.96 3.70 -41.22
C GLY A 707 -32.76 5.19 -40.92
N GLU A 708 -33.86 5.92 -40.69
CA GLU A 708 -33.81 7.35 -40.32
C GLU A 708 -33.04 7.57 -39.01
N SER A 709 -33.22 6.68 -38.02
CA SER A 709 -32.45 6.72 -36.77
C SER A 709 -30.95 6.56 -37.03
N LYS A 710 -30.56 5.58 -37.85
CA LYS A 710 -29.16 5.33 -38.21
C LYS A 710 -28.53 6.52 -38.93
N ASP A 711 -29.24 7.16 -39.86
CA ASP A 711 -28.73 8.34 -40.57
C ASP A 711 -28.45 9.51 -39.61
N VAL A 712 -29.35 9.78 -38.66
CA VAL A 712 -29.15 10.82 -37.63
C VAL A 712 -27.94 10.48 -36.76
N ILE A 713 -27.80 9.21 -36.36
CA ILE A 713 -26.68 8.74 -35.55
C ILE A 713 -25.35 8.95 -36.28
N GLU A 714 -25.25 8.52 -37.54
CA GLU A 714 -24.01 8.59 -38.33
C GLU A 714 -23.59 10.04 -38.58
N GLN A 715 -24.52 10.91 -38.96
CA GLN A 715 -24.27 12.34 -39.15
C GLN A 715 -23.80 13.01 -37.85
N THR A 716 -24.44 12.68 -36.72
CA THR A 716 -24.09 13.24 -35.41
C THR A 716 -22.70 12.79 -34.96
N ILE A 717 -22.37 11.50 -35.13
CA ILE A 717 -21.05 10.97 -34.80
C ILE A 717 -19.95 11.62 -35.65
N GLN A 718 -20.22 11.84 -36.95
CA GLN A 718 -19.27 12.48 -37.85
C GLN A 718 -19.04 13.96 -37.48
N LYS A 719 -20.09 14.69 -37.10
CA LYS A 719 -20.03 16.10 -36.71
C LYS A 719 -19.42 16.32 -35.32
N PHE A 720 -19.66 15.41 -34.37
CA PHE A 720 -19.25 15.55 -32.97
C PHE A 720 -18.47 14.33 -32.42
N PRO A 721 -17.35 13.92 -33.04
CA PRO A 721 -16.68 12.64 -32.75
C PRO A 721 -16.06 12.52 -31.34
N LYS A 722 -15.99 13.63 -30.59
CA LYS A 722 -15.42 13.69 -29.23
C LYS A 722 -16.47 13.91 -28.13
N ASP A 723 -17.76 13.86 -28.47
CA ASP A 723 -18.82 14.11 -27.49
C ASP A 723 -19.01 12.90 -26.53
N ALA A 724 -19.31 13.17 -25.26
CA ALA A 724 -19.53 12.12 -24.26
C ALA A 724 -20.73 11.19 -24.56
N LEU A 725 -21.67 11.57 -25.43
CA LEU A 725 -22.79 10.71 -25.84
C LEU A 725 -22.45 9.73 -26.96
N ILE A 726 -21.27 9.82 -27.57
CA ILE A 726 -20.88 8.95 -28.70
C ILE A 726 -21.01 7.44 -28.40
N PRO A 727 -20.60 6.92 -27.23
CA PRO A 727 -20.84 5.51 -26.88
C PRO A 727 -22.32 5.12 -26.90
N LYS A 728 -23.22 6.02 -26.48
CA LYS A 728 -24.68 5.79 -26.50
C LYS A 728 -25.24 5.76 -27.91
N PHE A 729 -24.75 6.64 -28.78
CA PHE A 729 -25.10 6.63 -30.19
C PHE A 729 -24.70 5.31 -30.85
N HIS A 730 -23.47 4.82 -30.59
CA HIS A 730 -23.04 3.53 -31.10
C HIS A 730 -23.90 2.38 -30.58
N LEU A 731 -24.24 2.36 -29.28
CA LEU A 731 -25.10 1.33 -28.72
C LEU A 731 -26.50 1.34 -29.33
N LEU A 732 -27.09 2.52 -29.54
CA LEU A 732 -28.37 2.65 -30.24
C LEU A 732 -28.26 2.18 -31.70
N ASN A 733 -27.16 2.47 -32.39
CA ASN A 733 -26.94 2.01 -33.75
C ASN A 733 -26.80 0.48 -33.85
N ALA A 734 -26.23 -0.15 -32.82
CA ALA A 734 -26.19 -1.62 -32.71
C ALA A 734 -27.59 -2.22 -32.63
N PHE A 735 -28.52 -1.56 -31.94
CA PHE A 735 -29.92 -1.99 -31.89
C PHE A 735 -30.65 -1.76 -33.23
N ASN A 736 -30.47 -0.60 -33.86
CA ASN A 736 -30.97 -0.35 -35.22
C ASN A 736 -30.50 -1.46 -36.17
N SER A 737 -29.19 -1.72 -36.19
CA SER A 737 -28.57 -2.70 -37.08
C SER A 737 -29.01 -4.13 -36.80
N GLY A 738 -29.27 -4.47 -35.54
CA GLY A 738 -29.86 -5.76 -35.17
C GLY A 738 -31.25 -5.98 -35.75
N LYS A 739 -32.06 -4.90 -35.81
CA LYS A 739 -33.41 -4.93 -36.37
C LYS A 739 -33.42 -4.92 -37.90
N THR A 740 -32.47 -4.23 -38.54
CA THR A 740 -32.44 -4.11 -40.01
C THR A 740 -31.60 -5.16 -40.72
N SER A 741 -30.55 -5.66 -40.07
CA SER A 741 -29.48 -6.43 -40.72
C SER A 741 -29.16 -7.75 -40.00
N GLY A 742 -29.89 -8.07 -38.94
CA GLY A 742 -29.77 -9.35 -38.23
C GLY A 742 -28.87 -9.31 -36.99
N LYS A 743 -28.97 -10.38 -36.20
CA LYS A 743 -28.33 -10.53 -34.88
C LYS A 743 -26.80 -10.51 -34.99
N GLU A 744 -26.25 -11.05 -36.07
CA GLU A 744 -24.81 -11.17 -36.31
C GLU A 744 -24.16 -9.78 -36.45
N VAL A 745 -24.81 -8.87 -37.18
CA VAL A 745 -24.35 -7.48 -37.35
C VAL A 745 -24.40 -6.73 -36.02
N MET A 746 -25.45 -6.97 -35.22
CA MET A 746 -25.54 -6.42 -33.87
C MET A 746 -24.42 -6.94 -32.95
N ILE A 747 -24.11 -8.24 -32.99
CA ILE A 747 -23.02 -8.82 -32.22
C ILE A 747 -21.69 -8.14 -32.59
N LEU A 748 -21.39 -7.97 -33.88
CA LEU A 748 -20.16 -7.30 -34.33
C LEU A 748 -20.08 -5.86 -33.81
N GLN A 749 -21.18 -5.09 -33.86
CA GLN A 749 -21.19 -3.72 -33.34
C GLN A 749 -21.06 -3.66 -31.81
N LEU A 750 -21.70 -4.58 -31.09
CA LEU A 750 -21.55 -4.69 -29.64
C LEU A 750 -20.11 -5.06 -29.24
N GLU A 751 -19.44 -5.93 -30.00
CA GLU A 751 -18.01 -6.21 -29.79
C GLU A 751 -17.16 -4.96 -29.98
N GLN A 752 -17.40 -4.19 -31.05
CA GLN A 752 -16.69 -2.93 -31.26
C GLN A 752 -16.92 -1.93 -30.13
N ILE A 753 -18.13 -1.84 -29.58
CA ILE A 753 -18.45 -0.96 -28.45
C ILE A 753 -17.71 -1.42 -27.19
N ALA A 754 -17.72 -2.72 -26.92
CA ALA A 754 -17.02 -3.29 -25.78
C ALA A 754 -15.50 -3.07 -25.85
N LEU A 755 -14.91 -3.06 -27.06
CA LEU A 755 -13.49 -2.79 -27.28
C LEU A 755 -13.18 -1.27 -27.20
N ASN A 756 -13.88 -0.45 -27.97
CA ASN A 756 -13.62 1.01 -28.06
C ASN A 756 -13.97 1.76 -26.77
N TYR A 757 -14.96 1.29 -26.02
CA TYR A 757 -15.56 2.03 -24.91
C TYR A 757 -15.61 1.21 -23.61
N ALA A 758 -14.66 0.30 -23.41
CA ALA A 758 -14.63 -0.67 -22.31
C ALA A 758 -14.87 -0.10 -20.89
N LYS A 759 -14.54 1.18 -20.66
CA LYS A 759 -14.69 1.87 -19.36
C LYS A 759 -15.98 2.69 -19.22
N THR A 760 -16.80 2.75 -20.26
CA THR A 760 -18.08 3.47 -20.26
C THR A 760 -19.22 2.54 -19.84
N PRO A 761 -20.34 3.07 -19.31
CA PRO A 761 -21.53 2.27 -19.06
C PRO A 761 -22.00 1.47 -20.28
N GLU A 762 -21.90 2.06 -21.48
CA GLU A 762 -22.30 1.44 -22.74
C GLU A 762 -21.38 0.29 -23.15
N GLY A 763 -20.07 0.43 -22.94
CA GLY A 763 -19.10 -0.65 -23.15
C GLY A 763 -19.32 -1.83 -22.18
N ILE A 764 -19.60 -1.53 -20.91
CA ILE A 764 -19.94 -2.56 -19.90
C ILE A 764 -21.23 -3.27 -20.31
N LYS A 765 -22.27 -2.52 -20.67
CA LYS A 765 -23.56 -3.07 -21.11
C LYS A 765 -23.42 -3.89 -22.39
N ALA A 766 -22.64 -3.44 -23.37
CA ALA A 766 -22.37 -4.21 -24.58
C ALA A 766 -21.72 -5.56 -24.26
N LYS A 767 -20.75 -5.58 -23.33
CA LYS A 767 -20.12 -6.81 -22.84
C LYS A 767 -21.11 -7.75 -22.16
N GLU A 768 -22.03 -7.22 -21.34
CA GLU A 768 -23.10 -8.01 -20.71
C GLU A 768 -24.03 -8.62 -21.76
N MET A 769 -24.46 -7.84 -22.75
CA MET A 769 -25.35 -8.31 -23.83
C MET A 769 -24.69 -9.41 -24.67
N LEU A 770 -23.40 -9.27 -24.97
CA LEU A 770 -22.64 -10.28 -25.70
C LEU A 770 -22.61 -11.64 -24.99
N ASN A 771 -22.68 -11.68 -23.66
CA ASN A 771 -22.71 -12.94 -22.92
C ASN A 771 -23.96 -13.77 -23.25
N TYR A 772 -25.12 -13.12 -23.40
CA TYR A 772 -26.38 -13.77 -23.74
C TYR A 772 -26.51 -14.05 -25.24
N LEU A 773 -26.12 -13.09 -26.08
CA LEU A 773 -26.31 -13.20 -27.53
C LEU A 773 -25.41 -14.28 -28.15
N LYS A 774 -24.21 -14.50 -27.60
CA LYS A 774 -23.27 -15.53 -28.07
C LYS A 774 -23.56 -16.94 -27.54
N SER A 775 -24.25 -17.08 -26.40
CA SER A 775 -24.60 -18.41 -25.85
C SER A 775 -25.68 -19.15 -26.64
N GLU A 776 -26.43 -18.46 -27.50
CA GLU A 776 -27.48 -19.06 -28.34
C GLU A 776 -26.99 -19.57 -29.70
N LEU A 777 -25.71 -19.39 -30.06
CA LEU A 777 -25.14 -19.96 -31.28
C LEU A 777 -24.61 -21.38 -31.02
N SER A 778 -25.32 -22.41 -31.50
CA SER A 778 -24.70 -23.71 -31.75
C SER A 778 -23.93 -23.64 -33.07
N PHE A 779 -22.61 -23.82 -33.02
CA PHE A 779 -21.77 -23.78 -34.21
C PHE A 779 -21.93 -25.08 -35.01
N GLN A 780 -22.31 -24.98 -36.28
CA GLN A 780 -22.24 -26.09 -37.23
C GLN A 780 -20.85 -26.05 -37.85
N ALA A 781 -19.98 -26.99 -37.49
CA ALA A 781 -18.62 -27.04 -38.01
C ALA A 781 -18.65 -27.23 -39.53
N THR A 782 -17.98 -26.34 -40.26
CA THR A 782 -17.79 -26.44 -41.72
C THR A 782 -16.36 -26.82 -42.05
N ASP A 783 -16.16 -27.54 -43.15
CA ASP A 783 -14.82 -27.79 -43.68
C ASP A 783 -14.18 -26.52 -44.28
N ASN A 784 -12.93 -26.63 -44.72
CA ASN A 784 -12.15 -25.55 -45.36
C ASN A 784 -12.76 -25.05 -46.69
N LYS A 785 -13.90 -25.59 -47.13
CA LYS A 785 -14.67 -25.17 -48.30
C LYS A 785 -16.08 -24.69 -47.95
N GLY A 786 -16.41 -24.58 -46.66
CA GLY A 786 -17.69 -24.06 -46.19
C GLY A 786 -18.84 -25.08 -46.14
N ASN A 787 -18.58 -26.38 -46.31
CA ASN A 787 -19.61 -27.42 -46.22
C ASN A 787 -19.78 -27.92 -44.79
N ALA A 788 -21.02 -28.07 -44.32
CA ALA A 788 -21.32 -28.56 -42.98
C ALA A 788 -20.91 -30.03 -42.78
N LEU A 789 -20.18 -30.31 -41.69
CA LEU A 789 -19.82 -31.67 -41.26
C LEU A 789 -21.02 -32.37 -40.60
N PRO A 790 -21.33 -33.63 -40.91
CA PRO A 790 -22.39 -34.38 -40.24
C PRO A 790 -22.05 -34.60 -38.75
N GLN A 791 -22.94 -34.17 -37.84
CA GLN A 791 -22.82 -34.50 -36.41
C GLN A 791 -23.24 -35.95 -36.14
N GLN A 792 -22.39 -36.72 -35.47
CA GLN A 792 -22.78 -38.02 -34.88
C GLN A 792 -23.69 -37.77 -33.66
N PRO A 793 -24.80 -38.51 -33.50
CA PRO A 793 -25.70 -38.31 -32.38
C PRO A 793 -25.17 -39.00 -31.12
N GLY A 794 -24.77 -38.20 -30.13
CA GLY A 794 -24.56 -38.67 -28.77
C GLY A 794 -23.51 -37.90 -27.97
N THR A 795 -23.89 -36.78 -27.35
CA THR A 795 -23.51 -36.37 -25.99
C THR A 795 -24.16 -35.03 -25.64
N SER A 796 -25.07 -35.05 -24.67
CA SER A 796 -25.73 -33.88 -24.10
C SER A 796 -24.70 -33.03 -23.33
N GLN A 797 -24.36 -31.85 -23.82
CA GLN A 797 -23.57 -30.88 -23.06
C GLN A 797 -24.50 -30.00 -22.22
N GLN A 798 -24.33 -30.05 -20.89
CA GLN A 798 -24.86 -29.05 -19.97
C GLN A 798 -24.11 -27.71 -20.13
N PRO A 799 -24.74 -26.55 -19.87
CA PRO A 799 -24.10 -25.25 -20.05
C PRO A 799 -22.94 -25.05 -19.08
N VAL A 800 -21.78 -24.68 -19.63
CA VAL A 800 -20.59 -24.28 -18.89
C VAL A 800 -20.86 -22.93 -18.20
N GLN A 801 -20.93 -22.94 -16.86
CA GLN A 801 -20.94 -21.72 -16.06
C GLN A 801 -19.59 -20.99 -16.21
N ASN A 802 -19.64 -19.74 -16.67
CA ASN A 802 -18.55 -18.78 -16.57
C ASN A 802 -18.20 -18.56 -15.09
N GLN A 803 -17.10 -19.16 -14.62
CA GLN A 803 -16.49 -18.79 -13.35
C GLN A 803 -15.82 -17.42 -13.48
N ASN A 804 -16.53 -16.38 -13.02
CA ASN A 804 -15.90 -15.18 -12.52
C ASN A 804 -15.01 -15.56 -11.33
N ASN A 805 -13.78 -15.03 -11.32
CA ASN A 805 -12.86 -15.11 -10.19
C ASN A 805 -13.48 -14.49 -8.93
N THR A 806 -14.08 -15.32 -8.08
CA THR A 806 -14.22 -15.05 -6.64
C THR A 806 -13.19 -15.86 -5.89
N ILE A 807 -12.44 -15.17 -5.03
CA ILE A 807 -11.41 -15.67 -4.12
C ILE A 807 -12.01 -16.80 -3.24
N PRO A 808 -11.37 -17.98 -3.08
CA PRO A 808 -11.80 -18.96 -2.09
C PRO A 808 -11.30 -18.54 -0.71
N GLN A 809 -12.22 -18.23 0.20
CA GLN A 809 -11.95 -18.25 1.64
C GLN A 809 -11.91 -19.70 2.12
N ASN A 810 -10.85 -20.04 2.83
CA ASN A 810 -10.62 -21.33 3.47
C ASN A 810 -11.50 -21.47 4.74
N PRO A 811 -12.19 -22.60 4.97
CA PRO A 811 -13.05 -22.78 6.15
C PRO A 811 -12.31 -23.49 7.27
N ASN A 812 -12.04 -22.79 8.39
CA ASN A 812 -12.02 -23.41 9.73
C ASN A 812 -11.98 -22.35 10.83
N ASN A 813 -13.09 -22.16 11.55
CA ASN A 813 -13.17 -22.18 13.02
C ASN A 813 -14.52 -21.69 13.56
N GLY A 814 -15.12 -22.50 14.43
CA GLY A 814 -15.56 -22.04 15.75
C GLY A 814 -17.00 -21.53 15.90
N MET A 815 -17.86 -22.39 16.46
CA MET A 815 -19.15 -22.06 17.08
C MET A 815 -19.07 -20.98 18.17
N GLY A 816 -20.11 -20.15 18.28
CA GLY A 816 -20.41 -19.29 19.43
C GLY A 816 -21.78 -18.61 19.28
N LEU A 817 -22.63 -18.77 20.29
CA LEU A 817 -24.09 -18.60 20.30
C LEU A 817 -24.62 -17.17 20.50
N GLN A 818 -25.73 -16.86 19.79
CA GLN A 818 -26.99 -16.21 20.24
C GLN A 818 -27.04 -14.68 20.52
N PRO A 819 -28.20 -13.97 20.40
CA PRO A 819 -29.52 -14.42 20.86
C PRO A 819 -30.80 -14.02 20.07
N ILE A 820 -31.86 -14.61 20.61
CA ILE A 820 -33.28 -14.63 20.28
C ILE A 820 -33.97 -13.26 20.45
N GLN A 821 -34.84 -12.91 19.51
CA GLN A 821 -36.08 -12.16 19.72
C GLN A 821 -37.08 -12.62 18.65
N SER A 822 -37.93 -13.60 18.99
CA SER A 822 -39.33 -13.40 19.42
C SER A 822 -40.22 -12.86 18.30
N LEU A 823 -40.98 -13.74 17.67
CA LEU A 823 -42.37 -13.52 17.26
C LEU A 823 -42.98 -14.90 16.91
N GLU A 824 -44.01 -15.24 17.68
CA GLU A 824 -44.90 -16.40 17.55
C GLU A 824 -46.19 -15.94 16.81
N PRO A 825 -47.18 -16.80 16.51
CA PRO A 825 -47.26 -17.63 15.31
C PRO A 825 -48.57 -17.40 14.50
N GLU A 826 -48.67 -17.96 13.29
CA GLU A 826 -49.98 -18.41 12.77
C GLU A 826 -49.86 -19.58 11.76
N LYS A 827 -50.75 -20.57 11.95
CA LYS A 827 -50.96 -21.88 11.28
C LYS A 827 -51.42 -21.73 9.80
N PRO A 828 -51.36 -22.76 8.90
CA PRO A 828 -51.99 -24.11 8.99
C PRO A 828 -51.10 -25.29 8.47
N GLU A 829 -51.15 -26.51 8.99
CA GLU A 829 -52.15 -27.61 8.91
C GLU A 829 -52.20 -28.40 7.57
N ASN A 830 -51.83 -29.69 7.67
CA ASN A 830 -52.17 -30.90 6.86
C ASN A 830 -52.00 -30.88 5.33
N SER A 831 -51.28 -31.82 4.70
CA SER A 831 -51.63 -33.24 4.70
C SER A 831 -50.48 -34.14 4.21
N GLN A 832 -50.38 -35.29 4.85
CA GLN A 832 -49.38 -36.33 4.66
C GLN A 832 -49.53 -37.11 3.34
N LYS A 833 -48.38 -37.64 2.89
CA LYS A 833 -48.14 -39.03 2.47
C LYS A 833 -49.36 -39.83 2.01
N GLN A 834 -49.25 -40.44 0.84
CA GLN A 834 -49.08 -41.90 0.70
C GLN A 834 -49.37 -42.34 -0.74
N LYS A 835 -48.40 -42.97 -1.39
CA LYS A 835 -48.44 -44.42 -1.66
C LYS A 835 -47.39 -44.81 -2.71
N LEU A 836 -46.23 -45.21 -2.20
CA LEU A 836 -45.59 -46.44 -2.64
C LEU A 836 -46.12 -47.54 -1.71
N LYS A 837 -47.09 -48.33 -2.19
CA LYS A 837 -47.44 -49.64 -1.65
C LYS A 837 -48.39 -50.34 -2.61
N LYS A 838 -47.85 -51.23 -3.45
CA LYS A 838 -48.14 -52.67 -3.44
C LYS A 838 -47.53 -53.33 -4.67
N GLN A 839 -46.51 -54.15 -4.43
CA GLN A 839 -46.31 -55.39 -5.17
C GLN A 839 -47.62 -56.19 -5.16
N LYS A 840 -48.05 -56.70 -6.32
CA LYS A 840 -48.48 -58.10 -6.45
C LYS A 840 -48.71 -58.46 -7.93
N GLU A 841 -47.89 -59.41 -8.33
CA GLU A 841 -47.88 -60.31 -9.48
C GLU A 841 -49.18 -60.58 -10.25
N GLN A 842 -48.96 -60.76 -11.56
CA GLN A 842 -49.49 -61.81 -12.45
C GLN A 842 -51.00 -61.93 -12.65
N LYS A 843 -51.45 -61.69 -13.89
CA LYS A 843 -52.15 -62.71 -14.69
C LYS A 843 -52.26 -62.35 -16.17
N GLU A 844 -51.71 -63.28 -16.95
CA GLU A 844 -51.81 -63.62 -18.37
C GLU A 844 -53.04 -63.23 -19.23
N LYS A 845 -52.72 -63.09 -20.54
CA LYS A 845 -53.47 -63.44 -21.78
C LYS A 845 -54.66 -62.51 -22.15
N ILE A 846 -54.90 -62.12 -23.41
CA ILE A 846 -55.17 -62.94 -24.61
C ILE A 846 -55.02 -62.07 -25.90
N GLU A 847 -54.39 -62.66 -26.93
CA GLU A 847 -54.63 -62.66 -28.41
C GLU A 847 -55.20 -61.41 -29.15
N LYS A 848 -54.95 -61.14 -30.45
CA LYS A 848 -54.53 -61.95 -31.62
C LYS A 848 -54.06 -60.99 -32.76
N ALA A 849 -53.19 -61.53 -33.62
CA ALA A 849 -52.59 -60.94 -34.84
C ALA A 849 -53.61 -60.88 -36.03
N PRO A 850 -53.27 -60.57 -37.33
CA PRO A 850 -52.08 -61.04 -38.07
C PRO A 850 -51.44 -60.14 -39.18
N ASN A 851 -50.20 -60.55 -39.53
CA ASN A 851 -49.52 -60.66 -40.85
C ASN A 851 -49.46 -59.44 -41.80
N ASP A 852 -48.35 -59.10 -42.49
CA ASP A 852 -47.40 -59.94 -43.24
C ASP A 852 -45.95 -59.36 -43.28
N ILE A 853 -45.01 -60.26 -43.53
CA ILE A 853 -43.55 -60.15 -43.73
C ILE A 853 -43.29 -60.06 -45.28
N PRO A 854 -42.09 -59.99 -45.91
CA PRO A 854 -40.70 -59.61 -45.54
C PRO A 854 -40.03 -58.60 -46.51
N THR A 855 -38.80 -58.15 -46.20
CA THR A 855 -37.55 -58.42 -46.97
C THR A 855 -36.46 -57.37 -46.70
N MET A 856 -35.29 -57.81 -46.20
CA MET A 856 -33.97 -57.32 -46.69
C MET A 856 -33.68 -58.04 -48.03
N PRO A 857 -32.65 -57.71 -48.87
CA PRO A 857 -31.44 -56.91 -48.62
C PRO A 857 -30.95 -56.01 -49.79
N LYS A 858 -30.06 -55.05 -49.49
CA LYS A 858 -28.74 -54.85 -50.12
C LYS A 858 -28.02 -53.65 -49.54
#